data_AF-A0A1S2CGI2-F1
#
_entry.id   AF-A0A1S2CGI2-F1
#
_cell.length_a   1.000
_cell.length_b   1.000
_cell.length_c   1.000
_cell.angle_alpha   90.00
_cell.angle_beta   90.00
_cell.angle_gamma   90.00
#
_symmetry.space_group_name_H-M   'P 1'
#
loop_
_entity.id
_entity.type
_entity.pdbx_description
1 polymer ?
#
loop_
_entity_poly.entity_id
_entity_poly.type
_entity_poly.pdbx_seq_one_letter_code
_entity_poly.pdbx_strand_id
1 'polypeptide(L)'
;MTFVNNLPFSPSSAPFGSHGAPICAHETANVRLQRSDNLRRPKAFINAGTITDESGKVVTAELQDGTEHTPDNAVAIFTQLVTGNARWHWPDEPEGEHLIGFDTVSEQRRFAPGHYLDEGVDLTVIQGERKARVLHLPPPVIISLREPAPASGDLLTDEQLNYFRENGNNALIYIHGYNVPHGERGRFLNRKDRQKRYGGHGPGPRTAWHPNAATVWQDTEALSEYTASPLKDDEVNGTGAHSWAIHMEYQLNRAAGFDGKDWMPYSRIINISWPGDTGSTDFMQAELNAMTSGRRLAPLLLQLADADIAINLISHSLGARVALTALNIVGTIGRSNLVDHLFLWQPAVADNALTNDSSRDVHPLGLGVFPSAHSAARKIVVLHSRGDGILGPGDDEDSTWWQKALFRSSPGAIVGAAAWHLATADDAMDDVLGYFRGAYDKKWWTFPSFLDNGFGPAIEKLYKDYLPLTYDARMTAHPQRSLTTPEALKRTILENWARLEQDILAEAKALWQPCVDCLRNGERPPEYTLLAPLNHRASVSLKVAKDYVSRMKKLAVNKWVPEQPPRPALGHVGFDEVAGERAGSFRDRFVENNLLDESWFATDQSTWLFSHSGMRIPNDEIFERSYVDVILDSVLKKGAGFGGY
;
A
#
# COMPACT_ATOMS: atom_id res chain seq x y z
N MET A 1 -18.07 57.97 75.95
CA MET A 1 -18.04 57.81 74.48
C MET A 1 -17.50 56.43 74.20
N THR A 2 -18.38 55.53 73.80
CA THR A 2 -18.15 54.13 73.47
C THR A 2 -17.79 54.01 71.99
N PHE A 3 -16.69 53.33 71.65
CA PHE A 3 -16.49 52.77 70.32
C PHE A 3 -16.96 51.31 70.36
N VAL A 4 -18.02 51.04 69.59
CA VAL A 4 -18.59 49.71 69.38
C VAL A 4 -17.86 49.07 68.20
N ASN A 5 -17.10 48.00 68.46
CA ASN A 5 -16.56 47.13 67.42
C ASN A 5 -17.63 46.08 67.07
N ASN A 6 -18.30 46.27 65.93
CA ASN A 6 -19.20 45.29 65.33
C ASN A 6 -18.39 44.29 64.50
N LEU A 7 -17.99 43.17 65.11
CA LEU A 7 -17.73 41.92 64.40
C LEU A 7 -18.59 40.83 65.05
N PRO A 8 -19.31 39.97 64.29
CA PRO A 8 -20.25 39.01 64.88
C PRO A 8 -19.58 37.79 65.55
N PHE A 9 -18.24 37.75 65.59
CA PHE A 9 -17.50 36.62 66.13
C PHE A 9 -16.19 37.09 66.78
N SER A 10 -15.87 36.53 67.95
CA SER A 10 -14.59 36.67 68.63
C SER A 10 -13.63 35.56 68.17
N PRO A 11 -12.36 35.86 67.81
CA PRO A 11 -11.39 34.81 67.49
C PRO A 11 -11.12 33.97 68.75
N SER A 12 -11.36 32.66 68.64
CA SER A 12 -11.07 31.69 69.69
C SER A 12 -9.60 31.31 69.68
N SER A 13 -8.94 31.41 70.84
CA SER A 13 -7.58 30.92 71.08
C SER A 13 -7.55 29.55 71.77
N ALA A 14 -8.65 28.78 71.68
CA ALA A 14 -8.69 27.42 72.22
C ALA A 14 -7.79 26.50 71.36
N PRO A 15 -6.82 25.78 71.97
CA PRO A 15 -6.13 24.69 71.27
C PRO A 15 -7.19 23.69 70.83
N PHE A 16 -7.11 23.19 69.60
CA PHE A 16 -7.98 22.13 69.09
C PHE A 16 -8.07 21.01 70.14
N GLY A 17 -9.22 20.94 70.83
CA GLY A 17 -9.45 20.05 71.95
C GLY A 17 -9.41 18.59 71.53
N SER A 18 -9.51 17.72 72.52
CA SER A 18 -9.55 16.25 72.53
C SER A 18 -10.59 15.55 71.62
N HIS A 19 -11.13 16.25 70.63
CA HIS A 19 -11.80 15.70 69.46
C HIS A 19 -10.93 16.10 68.27
N GLY A 20 -10.10 15.16 67.80
CA GLY A 20 -9.07 15.41 66.78
C GLY A 20 -9.60 16.26 65.62
N ALA A 21 -8.71 17.10 65.05
CA ALA A 21 -9.00 17.88 63.85
C ALA A 21 -9.87 17.03 62.89
N PRO A 22 -10.98 17.56 62.36
CA PRO A 22 -11.84 16.78 61.48
C PRO A 22 -10.94 16.13 60.43
N ILE A 23 -11.00 14.80 60.35
CA ILE A 23 -10.27 14.05 59.34
C ILE A 23 -10.64 14.71 58.03
N CYS A 24 -9.65 15.23 57.30
CA CYS A 24 -9.85 15.75 55.96
C CYS A 24 -10.31 14.57 55.11
N ALA A 25 -11.62 14.32 55.08
CA ALA A 25 -12.22 13.32 54.23
C ALA A 25 -12.17 13.91 52.83
N HIS A 26 -11.24 13.41 52.03
CA HIS A 26 -11.17 13.74 50.63
C HIS A 26 -12.50 13.35 49.98
N GLU A 27 -13.18 14.32 49.37
CA GLU A 27 -14.42 14.07 48.67
C GLU A 27 -14.13 13.19 47.44
N THR A 28 -15.00 12.20 47.22
CA THR A 28 -14.86 11.30 46.08
C THR A 28 -15.90 11.61 45.01
N ALA A 29 -15.52 11.40 43.76
CA ALA A 29 -16.33 11.68 42.59
C ALA A 29 -16.12 10.64 41.49
N ASN A 30 -16.88 10.76 40.40
CA ASN A 30 -16.84 9.84 39.28
C ASN A 30 -16.27 10.52 38.02
N VAL A 31 -15.62 9.73 37.16
CA VAL A 31 -15.25 10.14 35.80
C VAL A 31 -16.00 9.23 34.83
N ARG A 32 -16.83 9.84 33.97
CA ARG A 32 -17.48 9.16 32.84
C ARG A 32 -16.71 9.48 31.57
N LEU A 33 -16.18 8.43 30.95
CA LEU A 33 -15.38 8.51 29.73
C LEU A 33 -16.14 7.88 28.55
N GLN A 34 -16.18 8.56 27.42
CA GLN A 34 -16.71 8.05 26.16
C GLN A 34 -15.59 7.82 25.16
N ARG A 35 -15.68 6.78 24.34
CA ARG A 35 -14.75 6.55 23.22
C ARG A 35 -15.36 6.93 21.90
N SER A 36 -14.59 7.59 21.04
CA SER A 36 -14.99 7.86 19.67
C SER A 36 -13.82 7.81 18.71
N ASP A 37 -14.12 7.60 17.43
CA ASP A 37 -13.12 7.75 16.37
C ASP A 37 -12.93 9.23 15.96
N ASN A 38 -12.07 9.47 14.96
CA ASN A 38 -11.77 10.81 14.45
C ASN A 38 -12.95 11.48 13.74
N LEU A 39 -14.02 10.73 13.43
CA LEU A 39 -15.31 11.24 12.93
C LEU A 39 -16.30 11.49 14.07
N ARG A 40 -15.86 11.36 15.33
CA ARG A 40 -16.67 11.46 16.56
C ARG A 40 -17.76 10.40 16.69
N ARG A 41 -17.63 9.28 15.99
CA ARG A 41 -18.59 8.17 16.11
C ARG A 41 -18.29 7.36 17.35
N PRO A 42 -19.30 6.99 18.16
CA PRO A 42 -19.10 6.15 19.33
C PRO A 42 -18.43 4.82 19.00
N LYS A 43 -17.49 4.40 19.83
CA LYS A 43 -16.79 3.10 19.72
C LYS A 43 -16.83 2.37 21.05
N ALA A 44 -16.87 1.04 21.04
CA ALA A 44 -16.89 0.21 22.25
C ALA A 44 -15.51 0.18 22.92
N PHE A 45 -15.40 0.31 24.24
CA PHE A 45 -14.15 -0.03 24.93
C PHE A 45 -13.99 -1.55 24.99
N ILE A 46 -12.82 -2.06 24.59
CA ILE A 46 -12.37 -3.42 24.98
C ILE A 46 -11.81 -3.34 26.41
N ASN A 47 -11.02 -2.31 26.67
CA ASN A 47 -10.51 -1.92 27.97
C ASN A 47 -10.43 -0.39 28.03
N ALA A 48 -10.94 0.24 29.09
CA ALA A 48 -10.93 1.69 29.24
C ALA A 48 -9.68 2.24 29.96
N GLY A 49 -8.78 1.37 30.36
CA GLY A 49 -7.53 1.73 31.03
C GLY A 49 -7.72 2.02 32.52
N THR A 50 -6.85 2.87 33.06
CA THR A 50 -6.83 3.18 34.49
C THR A 50 -6.77 4.68 34.74
N ILE A 51 -7.32 5.12 35.88
CA ILE A 51 -7.11 6.47 36.41
C ILE A 51 -6.31 6.37 37.71
N THR A 52 -5.22 7.12 37.81
CA THR A 52 -4.52 7.40 39.06
C THR A 52 -5.01 8.75 39.61
N ASP A 53 -5.63 8.77 40.78
CA ASP A 53 -6.11 10.00 41.42
C ASP A 53 -5.03 10.72 42.24
N GLU A 54 -5.39 11.86 42.84
CA GLU A 54 -4.47 12.73 43.59
C GLU A 54 -3.84 12.02 44.80
N SER A 55 -4.51 11.01 45.36
CA SER A 55 -3.98 10.20 46.46
C SER A 55 -3.00 9.11 45.99
N GLY A 56 -2.85 8.94 44.68
CA GLY A 56 -2.10 7.84 44.06
C GLY A 56 -2.90 6.55 43.94
N LYS A 57 -4.20 6.56 44.24
CA LYS A 57 -5.07 5.38 44.07
C LYS A 57 -5.31 5.13 42.59
N VAL A 58 -5.12 3.90 42.16
CA VAL A 58 -5.38 3.46 40.79
C VAL A 58 -6.75 2.79 40.71
N VAL A 59 -7.57 3.18 39.75
CA VAL A 59 -8.95 2.72 39.55
C VAL A 59 -9.15 2.27 38.10
N THR A 60 -9.83 1.14 37.91
CA THR A 60 -10.32 0.67 36.60
C THR A 60 -11.78 1.05 36.41
N ALA A 61 -12.23 1.15 35.16
CA ALA A 61 -13.61 1.48 34.87
C ALA A 61 -14.55 0.27 34.91
N GLU A 62 -15.81 0.54 35.21
CA GLU A 62 -16.95 -0.30 34.84
C GLU A 62 -17.46 0.12 33.45
N LEU A 63 -17.64 -0.85 32.54
CA LEU A 63 -18.16 -0.60 31.19
C LEU A 63 -19.68 -0.70 31.21
N GLN A 64 -20.36 0.26 30.56
CA GLN A 64 -21.82 0.27 30.50
C GLN A 64 -22.34 -0.46 29.26
N ASP A 65 -23.50 -1.12 29.43
CA ASP A 65 -24.30 -1.63 28.31
C ASP A 65 -24.66 -0.50 27.34
N GLY A 66 -24.75 -0.87 26.06
CA GLY A 66 -25.05 0.04 24.96
C GLY A 66 -26.53 0.41 24.91
N THR A 67 -26.87 1.18 23.88
CA THR A 67 -28.24 1.56 23.56
C THR A 67 -28.48 1.30 22.08
N GLU A 68 -29.70 1.50 21.58
CA GLU A 68 -29.98 1.43 20.15
C GLU A 68 -29.07 2.34 19.30
N HIS A 69 -28.53 3.42 19.88
CA HIS A 69 -27.72 4.42 19.18
C HIS A 69 -26.25 4.45 19.61
N THR A 70 -25.84 3.58 20.53
CA THR A 70 -24.45 3.52 21.01
C THR A 70 -24.05 2.06 21.19
N PRO A 71 -22.88 1.64 20.68
CA PRO A 71 -22.46 0.26 20.85
C PRO A 71 -22.30 -0.07 22.33
N ASP A 72 -22.43 -1.35 22.65
CA ASP A 72 -22.12 -1.86 23.99
C ASP A 72 -20.71 -1.43 24.40
N ASN A 73 -20.53 -1.15 25.69
CA ASN A 73 -19.27 -0.70 26.27
C ASN A 73 -18.74 0.62 25.71
N ALA A 74 -19.55 1.47 25.05
CA ALA A 74 -19.08 2.78 24.57
C ALA A 74 -18.78 3.80 25.68
N VAL A 75 -19.24 3.52 26.90
CA VAL A 75 -19.09 4.38 28.08
C VAL A 75 -18.39 3.60 29.18
N ALA A 76 -17.37 4.22 29.78
CA ALA A 76 -16.61 3.71 30.91
C ALA A 76 -16.78 4.65 32.10
N ILE A 77 -17.10 4.11 33.28
CA ILE A 77 -17.26 4.88 34.52
C ILE A 77 -16.22 4.46 35.53
N PHE A 78 -15.38 5.41 35.93
CA PHE A 78 -14.44 5.27 37.05
C PHE A 78 -15.09 5.88 38.29
N THR A 79 -15.22 5.10 39.36
CA THR A 79 -15.93 5.51 40.58
C THR A 79 -14.99 5.66 41.77
N GLN A 80 -15.42 6.44 42.76
CA GLN A 80 -14.70 6.63 44.04
C GLN A 80 -13.27 7.18 43.87
N LEU A 81 -13.09 8.14 42.96
CA LEU A 81 -11.84 8.86 42.76
C LEU A 81 -11.77 10.08 43.68
N VAL A 82 -10.63 10.32 44.31
CA VAL A 82 -10.39 11.56 45.07
C VAL A 82 -10.48 12.76 44.13
N THR A 83 -11.27 13.76 44.52
CA THR A 83 -11.34 15.06 43.82
C THR A 83 -9.97 15.73 43.82
N GLY A 84 -9.59 16.34 42.70
CA GLY A 84 -8.25 16.90 42.50
C GLY A 84 -7.62 16.51 41.16
N ASN A 85 -6.29 16.59 41.10
CA ASN A 85 -5.55 16.18 39.90
C ASN A 85 -5.53 14.67 39.76
N ALA A 86 -5.78 14.19 38.55
CA ALA A 86 -5.73 12.77 38.22
C ALA A 86 -5.08 12.58 36.84
N ARG A 87 -4.73 11.33 36.55
CA ARG A 87 -4.11 10.96 35.29
C ARG A 87 -4.71 9.68 34.75
N TRP A 88 -5.20 9.74 33.52
CA TRP A 88 -5.77 8.60 32.83
C TRP A 88 -4.75 7.96 31.89
N HIS A 89 -4.58 6.65 31.99
CA HIS A 89 -3.71 5.88 31.10
C HIS A 89 -4.57 4.94 30.26
N TRP A 90 -4.37 5.01 28.94
CA TRP A 90 -4.91 4.03 27.99
C TRP A 90 -4.26 2.66 28.25
N PRO A 91 -4.97 1.53 28.04
CA PRO A 91 -4.34 0.22 28.09
C PRO A 91 -3.17 0.09 27.11
N ASP A 92 -2.19 -0.73 27.50
CA ASP A 92 -1.18 -1.25 26.59
C ASP A 92 -1.88 -2.09 25.52
N GLU A 93 -1.53 -1.89 24.24
CA GLU A 93 -2.16 -2.48 23.04
C GLU A 93 -3.41 -1.75 22.46
N PRO A 94 -3.28 -0.53 21.92
CA PRO A 94 -4.16 -0.13 20.84
C PRO A 94 -3.78 -0.97 19.61
N GLU A 95 -4.72 -1.72 19.02
CA GLU A 95 -4.54 -2.58 17.83
C GLU A 95 -4.21 -1.79 16.54
N GLY A 96 -3.20 -0.90 16.59
CA GLY A 96 -2.86 0.07 15.55
C GLY A 96 -3.64 1.38 15.62
N GLU A 97 -4.48 1.58 16.62
CA GLU A 97 -5.18 2.85 16.87
C GLU A 97 -4.33 3.88 17.61
N HIS A 98 -4.69 5.15 17.49
CA HIS A 98 -3.98 6.23 18.17
C HIS A 98 -4.90 7.19 18.88
N LEU A 99 -4.63 7.47 20.15
CA LEU A 99 -5.26 8.59 20.84
C LEU A 99 -4.79 9.91 20.20
N ILE A 100 -5.73 10.64 19.61
CA ILE A 100 -5.50 11.92 18.94
C ILE A 100 -6.22 13.09 19.62
N GLY A 101 -7.05 12.82 20.63
CA GLY A 101 -7.67 13.90 21.39
C GLY A 101 -8.34 13.46 22.67
N PHE A 102 -8.52 14.44 23.56
CA PHE A 102 -9.23 14.30 24.82
C PHE A 102 -10.08 15.53 25.06
N ASP A 103 -11.39 15.35 24.99
CA ASP A 103 -12.38 16.41 25.13
C ASP A 103 -13.09 16.30 26.47
N THR A 104 -13.32 17.43 27.10
CA THR A 104 -14.19 17.57 28.28
C THR A 104 -15.19 18.67 27.99
N VAL A 105 -16.14 18.89 28.92
CA VAL A 105 -17.15 19.95 28.74
C VAL A 105 -16.52 21.33 28.53
N SER A 106 -15.35 21.59 29.14
CA SER A 106 -14.71 22.91 29.15
C SER A 106 -13.45 23.02 28.30
N GLU A 107 -12.93 21.91 27.76
CA GLU A 107 -11.60 21.87 27.17
C GLU A 107 -11.53 20.82 26.06
N GLN A 108 -10.88 21.18 24.94
CA GLN A 108 -10.57 20.26 23.85
C GLN A 108 -9.06 20.18 23.67
N ARG A 109 -8.52 18.98 23.77
CA ARG A 109 -7.08 18.73 23.56
C ARG A 109 -6.88 17.87 22.33
N ARG A 110 -5.87 18.21 21.53
CA ARG A 110 -5.47 17.47 20.31
C ARG A 110 -4.04 17.01 20.46
N PHE A 111 -3.79 15.78 20.01
CA PHE A 111 -2.54 15.08 20.18
C PHE A 111 -2.09 14.48 18.86
N ALA A 112 -0.79 14.51 18.63
CA ALA A 112 -0.19 13.67 17.60
C ALA A 112 -0.25 12.19 18.06
N PRO A 113 -0.40 11.23 17.14
CA PRO A 113 -0.24 9.81 17.42
C PRO A 113 1.04 9.50 18.19
N GLY A 114 0.96 8.53 19.09
CA GLY A 114 2.07 8.18 19.96
C GLY A 114 2.38 9.18 21.08
N HIS A 115 1.55 10.22 21.31
CA HIS A 115 1.82 11.21 22.37
C HIS A 115 1.69 10.68 23.78
N TYR A 116 0.54 10.12 24.10
CA TYR A 116 0.21 9.73 25.46
C TYR A 116 0.20 8.22 25.65
N LEU A 117 1.11 7.50 24.97
CA LEU A 117 1.24 6.05 25.13
C LEU A 117 1.67 5.69 26.56
N ASP A 118 2.74 6.32 27.06
CA ASP A 118 3.32 6.00 28.37
C ASP A 118 2.93 7.00 29.48
N GLU A 119 2.74 8.27 29.14
CA GLU A 119 2.66 9.36 30.12
C GLU A 119 1.26 9.54 30.71
N GLY A 120 0.22 9.05 30.03
CA GLY A 120 -1.17 9.27 30.40
C GLY A 120 -1.64 10.71 30.23
N VAL A 121 -2.95 10.92 30.13
CA VAL A 121 -3.57 12.24 29.97
C VAL A 121 -3.95 12.79 31.34
N ASP A 122 -3.43 13.97 31.68
CA ASP A 122 -3.83 14.68 32.89
C ASP A 122 -5.30 15.12 32.83
N LEU A 123 -6.04 15.00 33.92
CA LEU A 123 -7.40 15.50 34.04
C LEU A 123 -7.71 15.92 35.49
N THR A 124 -8.74 16.74 35.67
CA THR A 124 -9.20 17.14 37.01
C THR A 124 -10.49 16.42 37.35
N VAL A 125 -10.49 15.70 38.48
CA VAL A 125 -11.68 15.11 39.08
C VAL A 125 -12.38 16.20 39.88
N ILE A 126 -13.60 16.55 39.46
CA ILE A 126 -14.42 17.60 40.07
C ILE A 126 -15.53 16.99 40.93
N GLN A 127 -16.06 17.75 41.89
CA GLN A 127 -17.24 17.34 42.65
C GLN A 127 -18.38 16.94 41.71
N GLY A 128 -19.01 15.79 42.00
CA GLY A 128 -20.03 15.19 41.13
C GLY A 128 -19.45 14.23 40.09
N GLU A 129 -19.62 14.54 38.80
CA GLU A 129 -19.17 13.69 37.69
C GLU A 129 -18.41 14.49 36.63
N ARG A 130 -17.17 14.08 36.34
CA ARG A 130 -16.40 14.59 35.21
C ARG A 130 -16.77 13.81 33.95
N LYS A 131 -17.30 14.48 32.93
CA LYS A 131 -17.54 13.91 31.60
C LYS A 131 -16.37 14.20 30.68
N ALA A 132 -15.85 13.16 30.04
CA ALA A 132 -14.78 13.26 29.06
C ALA A 132 -15.03 12.34 27.86
N ARG A 133 -14.39 12.65 26.74
CA ARG A 133 -14.38 11.85 25.51
C ARG A 133 -12.95 11.71 25.01
N VAL A 134 -12.57 10.48 24.70
CA VAL A 134 -11.29 10.16 24.05
C VAL A 134 -11.51 9.91 22.58
N LEU A 135 -10.71 10.57 21.75
CA LEU A 135 -10.80 10.55 20.29
C LEU A 135 -9.64 9.74 19.74
N HIS A 136 -9.94 8.76 18.90
CA HIS A 136 -8.96 7.85 18.33
C HIS A 136 -8.95 7.91 16.81
N LEU A 137 -7.74 7.88 16.24
CA LEU A 137 -7.57 7.55 14.84
C LEU A 137 -7.71 6.03 14.68
N PRO A 138 -8.62 5.53 13.81
CA PRO A 138 -8.77 4.10 13.54
C PRO A 138 -7.46 3.47 13.05
N PRO A 139 -7.31 2.13 13.10
CA PRO A 139 -6.10 1.47 12.60
C PRO A 139 -5.95 1.67 11.08
N PRO A 140 -4.73 1.54 10.53
CA PRO A 140 -4.52 1.60 9.09
C PRO A 140 -5.24 0.43 8.41
N VAL A 141 -5.75 0.66 7.19
CA VAL A 141 -6.37 -0.40 6.40
C VAL A 141 -5.35 -0.95 5.41
N ILE A 142 -4.88 -2.16 5.65
CA ILE A 142 -3.95 -2.88 4.77
C ILE A 142 -4.54 -4.25 4.43
N ILE A 143 -4.79 -4.49 3.14
CA ILE A 143 -5.24 -5.78 2.63
C ILE A 143 -4.02 -6.50 2.04
N SER A 144 -3.69 -7.67 2.60
CA SER A 144 -2.54 -8.46 2.16
C SER A 144 -2.97 -9.58 1.20
N LEU A 145 -2.60 -9.43 -0.07
CA LEU A 145 -2.80 -10.40 -1.14
C LEU A 145 -1.58 -11.32 -1.33
N ARG A 146 -0.64 -11.33 -0.37
CA ARG A 146 0.61 -12.09 -0.42
C ARG A 146 0.43 -13.57 -0.09
N GLU A 147 -0.34 -13.84 0.96
CA GLU A 147 -0.53 -15.19 1.48
C GLU A 147 -1.88 -15.77 1.03
N PRO A 148 -1.98 -17.10 0.92
CA PRO A 148 -3.26 -17.78 0.75
C PRO A 148 -4.09 -17.60 2.03
N ALA A 149 -4.83 -16.50 2.10
CA ALA A 149 -5.77 -16.18 3.17
C ALA A 149 -7.20 -16.60 2.76
N PRO A 150 -8.11 -16.83 3.74
CA PRO A 150 -9.54 -16.94 3.46
C PRO A 150 -10.03 -15.76 2.61
N ALA A 151 -11.05 -15.99 1.78
CA ALA A 151 -11.57 -14.95 0.88
C ALA A 151 -12.04 -13.68 1.63
N SER A 152 -12.51 -13.82 2.87
CA SER A 152 -12.90 -12.70 3.74
C SER A 152 -11.73 -11.76 4.08
N GLY A 153 -10.49 -12.24 4.03
CA GLY A 153 -9.29 -11.43 4.28
C GLY A 153 -8.92 -10.48 3.12
N ASP A 154 -9.56 -10.63 1.96
CA ASP A 154 -9.39 -9.73 0.80
C ASP A 154 -10.39 -8.56 0.83
N LEU A 155 -11.34 -8.57 1.77
CA LEU A 155 -12.45 -7.63 1.86
C LEU A 155 -12.32 -6.74 3.10
N LEU A 156 -13.05 -5.64 3.09
CA LEU A 156 -13.20 -4.78 4.27
C LEU A 156 -14.19 -5.40 5.26
N THR A 157 -13.95 -5.18 6.55
CA THR A 157 -14.93 -5.45 7.60
C THR A 157 -16.06 -4.43 7.54
N ASP A 158 -17.22 -4.76 8.14
CA ASP A 158 -18.35 -3.82 8.23
C ASP A 158 -17.96 -2.50 8.92
N GLU A 159 -17.07 -2.57 9.92
CA GLU A 159 -16.55 -1.37 10.60
C GLU A 159 -15.71 -0.48 9.65
N GLN A 160 -14.86 -1.09 8.83
CA GLN A 160 -14.06 -0.38 7.83
C GLN A 160 -14.94 0.20 6.73
N LEU A 161 -15.91 -0.57 6.21
CA LEU A 161 -16.89 -0.07 5.23
C LEU A 161 -17.67 1.12 5.78
N ASN A 162 -18.18 1.00 7.02
CA ASN A 162 -18.88 2.08 7.68
C ASN A 162 -17.95 3.30 7.88
N TYR A 163 -16.66 3.10 8.15
CA TYR A 163 -15.71 4.22 8.20
C TYR A 163 -15.64 4.98 6.87
N PHE A 164 -15.41 4.30 5.74
CA PHE A 164 -15.33 4.98 4.45
C PHE A 164 -16.65 5.62 4.01
N ARG A 165 -17.80 4.96 4.31
CA ARG A 165 -19.12 5.53 4.05
C ARG A 165 -19.34 6.86 4.78
N GLU A 166 -19.00 6.92 6.06
CA GLU A 166 -19.18 8.13 6.87
C GLU A 166 -18.06 9.16 6.63
N ASN A 167 -16.87 8.72 6.20
CA ASN A 167 -15.75 9.60 5.88
C ASN A 167 -15.85 10.12 4.43
N GLY A 168 -16.91 10.87 4.14
CA GLY A 168 -17.14 11.48 2.83
C GLY A 168 -17.56 10.50 1.72
N ASN A 169 -17.97 9.28 2.08
CA ASN A 169 -18.50 8.26 1.18
C ASN A 169 -17.60 7.93 -0.02
N ASN A 170 -16.30 7.91 0.22
CA ASN A 170 -15.30 7.58 -0.79
C ASN A 170 -14.15 6.77 -0.18
N ALA A 171 -13.46 6.00 -1.02
CA ALA A 171 -12.29 5.24 -0.66
C ALA A 171 -11.19 5.45 -1.71
N LEU A 172 -9.98 5.75 -1.23
CA LEU A 172 -8.78 5.73 -2.04
C LEU A 172 -8.03 4.43 -1.80
N ILE A 173 -7.72 3.71 -2.87
CA ILE A 173 -6.94 2.47 -2.85
C ILE A 173 -5.54 2.76 -3.39
N TYR A 174 -4.50 2.40 -2.64
CA TYR A 174 -3.11 2.49 -3.09
C TYR A 174 -2.50 1.09 -3.29
N ILE A 175 -1.81 0.89 -4.41
CA ILE A 175 -1.13 -0.36 -4.77
C ILE A 175 0.35 -0.08 -5.03
N HIS A 176 1.23 -0.69 -4.23
CA HIS A 176 2.68 -0.51 -4.34
C HIS A 176 3.27 -1.16 -5.60
N GLY A 177 4.52 -0.78 -5.91
CA GLY A 177 5.27 -1.24 -7.09
C GLY A 177 5.96 -2.60 -6.97
N TYR A 178 6.78 -2.92 -7.98
CA TYR A 178 7.63 -4.11 -8.04
C TYR A 178 8.71 -4.10 -6.95
N ASN A 179 9.19 -5.29 -6.57
CA ASN A 179 10.30 -5.49 -5.63
C ASN A 179 10.12 -4.88 -4.23
N VAL A 180 8.89 -4.54 -3.84
CA VAL A 180 8.56 -4.10 -2.49
C VAL A 180 8.28 -5.33 -1.62
N PRO A 181 9.10 -5.65 -0.61
CA PRO A 181 8.81 -6.75 0.32
C PRO A 181 7.62 -6.39 1.22
N HIS A 182 7.08 -7.37 1.95
CA HIS A 182 6.02 -7.06 2.92
C HIS A 182 6.52 -6.05 3.97
N GLY A 183 7.76 -6.27 4.44
CA GLY A 183 8.41 -5.41 5.43
C GLY A 183 7.83 -5.54 6.83
N GLU A 184 8.33 -4.69 7.71
CA GLU A 184 7.88 -4.56 9.10
C GLU A 184 7.36 -3.16 9.37
N ARG A 185 6.46 -3.03 10.35
CA ARG A 185 6.02 -1.71 10.83
C ARG A 185 7.15 -1.03 11.61
N GLY A 186 7.21 0.30 11.50
CA GLY A 186 8.11 1.11 12.32
C GLY A 186 7.72 1.10 13.79
N ARG A 187 8.46 1.84 14.63
CA ARG A 187 8.22 1.90 16.07
C ARG A 187 8.14 3.34 16.57
N PHE A 188 7.34 3.57 17.61
CA PHE A 188 7.40 4.85 18.32
C PHE A 188 8.64 4.90 19.21
N LEU A 189 9.25 6.08 19.33
CA LEU A 189 10.22 6.32 20.40
C LEU A 189 9.52 6.41 21.75
N ASN A 190 10.11 5.77 22.76
CA ASN A 190 9.66 5.92 24.14
C ASN A 190 9.89 7.36 24.60
N ARG A 191 8.83 8.01 25.10
CA ARG A 191 8.88 9.43 25.46
C ARG A 191 9.52 9.71 26.81
N LYS A 192 9.69 8.71 27.68
CA LYS A 192 10.36 8.87 28.98
C LYS A 192 11.81 9.38 28.85
N ASP A 193 12.44 9.17 27.68
CA ASP A 193 13.80 9.60 27.39
C ASP A 193 13.90 10.91 26.56
N ARG A 194 12.78 11.61 26.28
CA ARG A 194 12.75 12.88 25.49
C ARG A 194 13.39 14.10 26.17
N GLN A 195 14.04 13.96 27.32
CA GLN A 195 14.63 15.10 28.02
C GLN A 195 15.73 15.75 27.18
N LYS A 196 15.43 16.96 26.66
CA LYS A 196 16.41 17.80 25.97
C LYS A 196 17.63 18.04 26.86
N ARG A 197 18.83 17.93 26.28
CA ARG A 197 20.10 18.32 26.92
C ARG A 197 19.98 19.72 27.52
N TYR A 198 20.02 19.81 28.85
CA TYR A 198 20.41 21.04 29.54
C TYR A 198 21.69 20.76 30.32
N GLY A 199 22.82 21.24 29.81
CA GLY A 199 24.11 21.28 30.52
C GLY A 199 24.86 19.95 30.63
N GLY A 200 25.59 19.57 29.57
CA GLY A 200 26.90 18.87 29.54
C GLY A 200 27.25 17.62 30.39
N HIS A 201 26.52 17.27 31.45
CA HIS A 201 26.92 16.30 32.47
C HIS A 201 25.75 15.40 32.90
N GLY A 202 25.25 14.59 31.96
CA GLY A 202 24.28 13.52 32.23
C GLY A 202 24.54 12.31 31.32
N PRO A 203 24.05 11.11 31.67
CA PRO A 203 24.11 9.95 30.77
C PRO A 203 23.46 10.32 29.42
N GLY A 204 24.08 9.89 28.32
CA GLY A 204 23.61 10.23 26.97
C GLY A 204 22.18 9.72 26.72
N PRO A 205 21.39 10.40 25.85
CA PRO A 205 20.06 9.92 25.48
C PRO A 205 20.16 8.50 24.94
N ARG A 206 19.36 7.59 25.49
CA ARG A 206 19.24 6.22 24.98
C ARG A 206 18.06 6.18 24.02
N THR A 207 18.27 5.60 22.84
CA THR A 207 17.14 5.29 21.96
C THR A 207 16.39 4.10 22.56
N ALA A 208 15.30 4.38 23.24
CA ALA A 208 14.37 3.37 23.73
C ALA A 208 13.15 3.33 22.81
N TRP A 209 12.80 2.14 22.32
CA TRP A 209 11.65 1.93 21.44
C TRP A 209 10.43 1.52 22.26
N HIS A 210 9.28 2.08 21.93
CA HIS A 210 7.99 1.63 22.44
C HIS A 210 7.64 0.25 21.84
N PRO A 211 7.01 -0.67 22.60
CA PRO A 211 6.62 -1.99 22.08
C PRO A 211 5.57 -1.92 20.95
N ASN A 212 4.70 -0.91 20.98
CA ASN A 212 3.68 -0.72 19.94
C ASN A 212 4.29 -0.28 18.60
N ALA A 213 3.81 -0.90 17.54
CA ALA A 213 4.14 -0.52 16.17
C ALA A 213 3.58 0.87 15.81
N ALA A 214 4.36 1.64 15.05
CA ALA A 214 3.91 2.86 14.42
C ALA A 214 3.05 2.52 13.20
N THR A 215 1.82 3.04 13.16
CA THR A 215 0.87 2.86 12.06
C THR A 215 0.44 4.17 11.42
N VAL A 216 1.22 5.21 11.66
CA VAL A 216 1.15 6.52 11.02
C VAL A 216 2.58 7.00 10.75
N TRP A 217 2.72 7.92 9.79
CA TRP A 217 4.00 8.55 9.51
C TRP A 217 4.52 9.36 10.71
N GLN A 218 5.83 9.32 10.91
CA GLN A 218 6.57 10.05 11.91
C GLN A 218 7.66 10.89 11.25
N ASP A 219 7.86 12.10 11.77
CA ASP A 219 8.92 13.00 11.32
C ASP A 219 10.28 12.54 11.88
N THR A 220 11.04 11.82 11.04
CA THR A 220 12.35 11.26 11.37
C THR A 220 13.35 12.35 11.77
N GLU A 221 13.32 13.52 11.13
CA GLU A 221 14.24 14.62 11.42
C GLU A 221 13.93 15.24 12.78
N ALA A 222 12.65 15.55 13.02
CA ALA A 222 12.22 16.09 14.31
C ALA A 222 12.45 15.10 15.47
N LEU A 223 12.27 13.79 15.23
CA LEU A 223 12.55 12.77 16.25
C LEU A 223 14.05 12.58 16.51
N SER A 224 14.89 12.76 15.49
CA SER A 224 16.35 12.61 15.61
C SER A 224 16.95 13.60 16.63
N GLU A 225 16.35 14.78 16.82
CA GLU A 225 16.76 15.77 17.84
C GLU A 225 16.79 15.21 19.28
N TYR A 226 16.03 14.13 19.54
CA TYR A 226 15.87 13.53 20.86
C TYR A 226 16.73 12.27 21.07
N THR A 227 17.57 11.92 20.09
CA THR A 227 18.35 10.67 20.09
C THR A 227 19.85 10.93 20.01
N ALA A 228 20.67 9.95 20.40
CA ALA A 228 22.12 10.09 20.37
C ALA A 228 22.72 10.02 18.96
N SER A 229 22.04 9.31 18.05
CA SER A 229 22.40 9.14 16.66
C SER A 229 21.18 9.44 15.80
N PRO A 230 21.33 10.08 14.62
CA PRO A 230 20.22 10.31 13.71
C PRO A 230 19.47 9.00 13.43
N LEU A 231 18.15 9.07 13.52
CA LEU A 231 17.27 7.95 13.20
C LEU A 231 17.21 7.79 11.69
N LYS A 232 17.00 6.54 11.28
CA LYS A 232 16.66 6.24 9.90
C LYS A 232 15.15 6.17 9.73
N ASP A 233 14.68 6.47 8.51
CA ASP A 233 13.26 6.42 8.19
C ASP A 233 12.69 5.01 8.43
N ASP A 234 13.43 3.96 8.10
CA ASP A 234 12.99 2.58 8.27
C ASP A 234 12.73 2.17 9.74
N GLU A 235 13.43 2.77 10.70
CA GLU A 235 13.25 2.52 12.12
C GLU A 235 11.90 3.06 12.63
N VAL A 236 11.52 4.26 12.20
CA VAL A 236 10.33 4.97 12.68
C VAL A 236 9.11 4.75 11.78
N ASN A 237 9.32 4.61 10.48
CA ASN A 237 8.30 4.52 9.45
C ASN A 237 8.24 3.11 8.80
N GLY A 238 9.07 2.17 9.26
CA GLY A 238 9.02 0.77 8.84
C GLY A 238 9.63 0.54 7.47
N THR A 239 9.49 -0.68 6.96
CA THR A 239 10.09 -1.13 5.70
C THR A 239 9.04 -1.67 4.73
N GLY A 240 9.43 -1.85 3.46
CA GLY A 240 8.61 -2.52 2.46
C GLY A 240 7.22 -1.89 2.28
N ALA A 241 6.20 -2.73 2.16
CA ALA A 241 4.82 -2.32 1.92
C ALA A 241 4.25 -1.46 3.07
N HIS A 242 4.66 -1.69 4.33
CA HIS A 242 4.22 -0.87 5.46
C HIS A 242 4.78 0.56 5.38
N SER A 243 6.05 0.71 5.01
CA SER A 243 6.67 2.02 4.76
C SER A 243 5.93 2.78 3.66
N TRP A 244 5.73 2.13 2.50
CA TRP A 244 4.99 2.74 1.40
C TRP A 244 3.57 3.15 1.80
N ALA A 245 2.86 2.31 2.55
CA ALA A 245 1.49 2.59 2.98
C ALA A 245 1.40 3.87 3.82
N ILE A 246 2.24 4.01 4.84
CA ILE A 246 2.15 5.17 5.75
C ILE A 246 2.63 6.47 5.10
N HIS A 247 3.67 6.40 4.26
CA HIS A 247 4.16 7.57 3.53
C HIS A 247 3.11 8.04 2.52
N MET A 248 2.54 7.13 1.72
CA MET A 248 1.49 7.49 0.76
C MET A 248 0.25 8.06 1.44
N GLU A 249 -0.23 7.41 2.51
CA GLU A 249 -1.39 7.90 3.26
C GLU A 249 -1.14 9.29 3.84
N TYR A 250 0.05 9.53 4.40
CA TYR A 250 0.41 10.82 4.97
C TYR A 250 0.51 11.93 3.90
N GLN A 251 1.20 11.68 2.78
CA GLN A 251 1.37 12.69 1.72
C GLN A 251 0.06 13.00 1.01
N LEU A 252 -0.82 12.01 0.80
CA LEU A 252 -2.16 12.24 0.23
C LEU A 252 -3.02 13.09 1.17
N ASN A 253 -2.98 12.84 2.48
CA ASN A 253 -3.66 13.68 3.46
C ASN A 253 -3.11 15.12 3.46
N ARG A 254 -1.79 15.29 3.43
CA ARG A 254 -1.18 16.62 3.33
C ARG A 254 -1.62 17.35 2.07
N ALA A 255 -1.62 16.67 0.93
CA ALA A 255 -2.05 17.24 -0.34
C ALA A 255 -3.54 17.60 -0.35
N ALA A 256 -4.38 16.90 0.43
CA ALA A 256 -5.79 17.23 0.63
C ALA A 256 -6.02 18.41 1.60
N GLY A 257 -5.00 18.83 2.36
CA GLY A 257 -5.07 19.98 3.27
C GLY A 257 -4.81 19.65 4.75
N PHE A 258 -4.37 18.44 5.08
CA PHE A 258 -3.92 18.11 6.45
C PHE A 258 -2.69 18.92 6.85
N ASP A 259 -2.74 19.58 8.01
CA ASP A 259 -1.72 20.50 8.50
C ASP A 259 -0.57 19.83 9.28
N GLY A 260 -0.61 18.52 9.47
CA GLY A 260 0.36 17.76 10.25
C GLY A 260 0.17 17.84 11.77
N LYS A 261 -0.83 18.59 12.27
CA LYS A 261 -1.04 18.87 13.69
C LYS A 261 -2.37 18.39 14.21
N ASP A 262 -3.49 18.74 13.56
CA ASP A 262 -4.81 18.25 13.93
C ASP A 262 -5.16 17.00 13.13
N TRP A 263 -5.12 15.85 13.80
CA TRP A 263 -5.36 14.55 13.17
C TRP A 263 -6.85 14.21 13.03
N MET A 264 -7.77 15.08 13.46
CA MET A 264 -9.21 14.88 13.27
C MET A 264 -9.62 14.71 11.80
N PRO A 265 -9.23 15.60 10.86
CA PRO A 265 -9.55 15.43 9.44
C PRO A 265 -8.75 14.33 8.72
N TYR A 266 -7.77 13.72 9.38
CA TYR A 266 -6.93 12.69 8.76
C TYR A 266 -7.77 11.48 8.32
N SER A 267 -7.65 11.12 7.06
CA SER A 267 -8.43 10.08 6.40
C SER A 267 -7.58 8.86 6.10
N ARG A 268 -8.05 7.68 6.51
CA ARG A 268 -7.40 6.41 6.15
C ARG A 268 -7.60 6.11 4.68
N ILE A 269 -6.65 5.40 4.09
CA ILE A 269 -6.75 4.82 2.73
C ILE A 269 -6.66 3.30 2.80
N ILE A 270 -7.03 2.62 1.72
CA ILE A 270 -6.91 1.17 1.61
C ILE A 270 -5.59 0.84 0.91
N ASN A 271 -4.65 0.25 1.63
CA ASN A 271 -3.35 -0.13 1.08
C ASN A 271 -3.33 -1.59 0.68
N ILE A 272 -2.92 -1.89 -0.56
CA ILE A 272 -2.83 -3.24 -1.09
C ILE A 272 -1.37 -3.71 -1.07
N SER A 273 -1.13 -4.76 -0.28
CA SER A 273 0.17 -5.44 -0.19
C SER A 273 0.13 -6.72 -1.02
N TRP A 274 1.02 -6.88 -2.01
CA TRP A 274 1.03 -8.03 -2.93
C TRP A 274 2.45 -8.58 -3.14
N PRO A 275 2.63 -9.85 -3.55
CA PRO A 275 3.94 -10.51 -3.54
C PRO A 275 4.78 -10.15 -4.78
N GLY A 276 5.18 -8.88 -4.88
CA GLY A 276 6.01 -8.32 -5.95
C GLY A 276 7.52 -8.45 -5.74
N ASP A 277 7.94 -8.84 -4.55
CA ASP A 277 9.32 -9.10 -4.10
C ASP A 277 9.78 -10.51 -4.48
N THR A 278 9.99 -10.72 -5.77
CA THR A 278 10.45 -12.01 -6.31
C THR A 278 11.97 -12.08 -6.47
N GLY A 279 12.70 -11.09 -5.93
CA GLY A 279 14.11 -10.87 -6.21
C GLY A 279 14.35 -10.26 -7.61
N SER A 280 15.57 -9.79 -7.86
CA SER A 280 15.90 -8.98 -9.05
C SER A 280 15.92 -9.73 -10.39
N THR A 281 15.83 -11.06 -10.39
CA THR A 281 16.03 -11.92 -11.56
C THR A 281 14.78 -12.59 -12.12
N ASP A 282 13.63 -12.57 -11.43
CA ASP A 282 12.41 -13.26 -11.87
C ASP A 282 11.21 -12.31 -12.07
N PHE A 283 11.41 -11.33 -12.94
CA PHE A 283 10.41 -10.31 -13.27
C PHE A 283 9.09 -10.92 -13.81
N MET A 284 9.16 -11.98 -14.61
CA MET A 284 7.99 -12.72 -15.09
C MET A 284 7.18 -13.33 -13.94
N GLN A 285 7.82 -13.87 -12.90
CA GLN A 285 7.10 -14.34 -11.72
C GLN A 285 6.34 -13.21 -11.02
N ALA A 286 6.91 -11.99 -10.94
CA ALA A 286 6.20 -10.84 -10.38
C ALA A 286 5.00 -10.44 -11.23
N GLU A 287 5.09 -10.54 -12.55
CA GLU A 287 3.96 -10.29 -13.46
C GLU A 287 2.81 -11.28 -13.23
N LEU A 288 3.14 -12.58 -13.08
CA LEU A 288 2.17 -13.62 -12.74
C LEU A 288 1.53 -13.37 -11.37
N ASN A 289 2.35 -13.03 -10.37
CA ASN A 289 1.89 -12.67 -9.03
C ASN A 289 0.95 -11.46 -9.06
N ALA A 290 1.29 -10.42 -9.84
CA ALA A 290 0.47 -9.23 -9.98
C ALA A 290 -0.92 -9.55 -10.54
N MET A 291 -1.01 -10.42 -11.55
CA MET A 291 -2.31 -10.85 -12.10
C MET A 291 -3.11 -11.69 -11.09
N THR A 292 -2.45 -12.60 -10.36
CA THR A 292 -3.10 -13.36 -9.28
C THR A 292 -3.66 -12.43 -8.20
N SER A 293 -2.88 -11.43 -7.78
CA SER A 293 -3.34 -10.43 -6.81
C SER A 293 -4.45 -9.55 -7.37
N GLY A 294 -4.37 -9.11 -8.64
CA GLY A 294 -5.45 -8.35 -9.26
C GLY A 294 -6.77 -9.13 -9.34
N ARG A 295 -6.69 -10.44 -9.58
CA ARG A 295 -7.86 -11.34 -9.55
C ARG A 295 -8.51 -11.38 -8.17
N ARG A 296 -7.70 -11.36 -7.10
CA ARG A 296 -8.14 -11.28 -5.71
C ARG A 296 -8.64 -9.90 -5.28
N LEU A 297 -8.19 -8.83 -5.96
CA LEU A 297 -8.62 -7.45 -5.69
C LEU A 297 -10.01 -7.13 -6.26
N ALA A 298 -10.44 -7.79 -7.35
CA ALA A 298 -11.74 -7.50 -7.98
C ALA A 298 -12.96 -7.56 -7.02
N PRO A 299 -13.09 -8.57 -6.12
CA PRO A 299 -14.15 -8.59 -5.09
C PRO A 299 -14.22 -7.35 -4.20
N LEU A 300 -13.08 -6.78 -3.80
CA LEU A 300 -13.05 -5.56 -2.99
C LEU A 300 -13.66 -4.36 -3.74
N LEU A 301 -13.34 -4.23 -5.04
CA LEU A 301 -13.91 -3.17 -5.88
C LEU A 301 -15.43 -3.32 -5.99
N LEU A 302 -15.91 -4.55 -6.11
CA LEU A 302 -17.35 -4.84 -6.13
C LEU A 302 -18.00 -4.56 -4.76
N GLN A 303 -17.36 -4.94 -3.65
CA GLN A 303 -17.84 -4.68 -2.29
C GLN A 303 -18.02 -3.17 -2.04
N LEU A 304 -17.03 -2.36 -2.42
CA LEU A 304 -17.10 -0.90 -2.27
C LEU A 304 -18.22 -0.29 -3.13
N ALA A 305 -18.35 -0.74 -4.38
CA ALA A 305 -19.38 -0.26 -5.29
C ALA A 305 -20.80 -0.67 -4.84
N ASP A 306 -20.99 -1.91 -4.38
CA ASP A 306 -22.28 -2.38 -3.84
C ASP A 306 -22.65 -1.66 -2.53
N ALA A 307 -21.65 -1.11 -1.82
CA ALA A 307 -21.82 -0.27 -0.64
C ALA A 307 -22.07 1.22 -0.97
N ASP A 308 -22.15 1.59 -2.25
CA ASP A 308 -22.30 2.95 -2.79
C ASP A 308 -21.17 3.91 -2.38
N ILE A 309 -19.95 3.38 -2.23
CA ILE A 309 -18.75 4.15 -1.89
C ILE A 309 -18.02 4.50 -3.20
N ALA A 310 -17.72 5.78 -3.41
CA ALA A 310 -16.91 6.27 -4.54
C ALA A 310 -15.47 5.71 -4.47
N ILE A 311 -14.87 5.35 -5.60
CA ILE A 311 -13.59 4.63 -5.63
C ILE A 311 -12.56 5.38 -6.45
N ASN A 312 -11.46 5.76 -5.80
CA ASN A 312 -10.26 6.27 -6.46
C ASN A 312 -9.12 5.25 -6.28
N LEU A 313 -8.33 5.02 -7.32
CA LEU A 313 -7.25 4.03 -7.30
C LEU A 313 -5.94 4.64 -7.77
N ILE A 314 -4.89 4.49 -6.97
CA ILE A 314 -3.51 4.85 -7.32
C ILE A 314 -2.69 3.57 -7.36
N SER A 315 -1.99 3.36 -8.47
CA SER A 315 -1.05 2.25 -8.60
C SER A 315 0.31 2.76 -9.05
N HIS A 316 1.36 2.20 -8.48
CA HIS A 316 2.74 2.54 -8.79
C HIS A 316 3.43 1.39 -9.54
N SER A 317 4.23 1.68 -10.57
CA SER A 317 5.11 0.70 -11.24
C SER A 317 4.34 -0.57 -11.67
N LEU A 318 4.82 -1.77 -11.35
CA LEU A 318 4.16 -3.03 -11.70
C LEU A 318 2.84 -3.25 -10.93
N GLY A 319 2.58 -2.48 -9.86
CA GLY A 319 1.27 -2.40 -9.22
C GLY A 319 0.16 -2.00 -10.21
N ALA A 320 0.51 -1.31 -11.30
CA ALA A 320 -0.41 -1.05 -12.42
C ALA A 320 -1.00 -2.35 -13.00
N ARG A 321 -0.23 -3.45 -13.05
CA ARG A 321 -0.73 -4.73 -13.53
C ARG A 321 -1.74 -5.36 -12.58
N VAL A 322 -1.59 -5.17 -11.27
CA VAL A 322 -2.58 -5.59 -10.26
C VAL A 322 -3.90 -4.83 -10.50
N ALA A 323 -3.82 -3.50 -10.62
CA ALA A 323 -4.97 -2.63 -10.87
C ALA A 323 -5.67 -2.99 -12.19
N LEU A 324 -4.93 -3.03 -13.29
CA LEU A 324 -5.47 -3.29 -14.62
C LEU A 324 -6.05 -4.70 -14.74
N THR A 325 -5.48 -5.69 -14.04
CA THR A 325 -6.09 -7.02 -13.95
C THR A 325 -7.47 -6.95 -13.27
N ALA A 326 -7.57 -6.33 -12.10
CA ALA A 326 -8.83 -6.21 -11.37
C ALA A 326 -9.89 -5.49 -12.22
N LEU A 327 -9.51 -4.36 -12.84
CA LEU A 327 -10.38 -3.57 -13.71
C LEU A 327 -10.77 -4.33 -14.99
N ASN A 328 -9.87 -5.09 -15.59
CA ASN A 328 -10.18 -5.92 -16.75
C ASN A 328 -11.24 -6.98 -16.43
N ILE A 329 -11.15 -7.57 -15.23
CA ILE A 329 -12.14 -8.54 -14.74
C ILE A 329 -13.49 -7.85 -14.53
N VAL A 330 -13.50 -6.74 -13.79
CA VAL A 330 -14.71 -5.94 -13.48
C VAL A 330 -15.39 -5.43 -14.76
N GLY A 331 -14.62 -4.88 -15.70
CA GLY A 331 -15.12 -4.42 -16.99
C GLY A 331 -15.66 -5.55 -17.86
N THR A 332 -15.02 -6.74 -17.82
CA THR A 332 -15.47 -7.92 -18.58
C THR A 332 -16.83 -8.43 -18.11
N ILE A 333 -17.15 -8.32 -16.81
CA ILE A 333 -18.48 -8.68 -16.29
C ILE A 333 -19.52 -7.56 -16.46
N GLY A 334 -19.17 -6.47 -17.14
CA GLY A 334 -20.09 -5.38 -17.52
C GLY A 334 -20.26 -4.28 -16.47
N ARG A 335 -19.43 -4.26 -15.41
CA ARG A 335 -19.45 -3.19 -14.41
C ARG A 335 -18.61 -2.01 -14.93
N SER A 336 -19.28 -1.01 -15.49
CA SER A 336 -18.63 0.15 -16.11
C SER A 336 -18.59 1.36 -15.18
N ASN A 337 -17.57 2.22 -15.32
CA ASN A 337 -17.37 3.45 -14.54
C ASN A 337 -17.42 3.25 -13.01
N LEU A 338 -16.98 2.09 -12.53
CA LEU A 338 -16.96 1.75 -11.12
C LEU A 338 -15.88 2.52 -10.36
N VAL A 339 -14.71 2.74 -10.98
CA VAL A 339 -13.64 3.56 -10.44
C VAL A 339 -13.72 4.96 -11.04
N ASP A 340 -13.77 5.97 -10.18
CA ASP A 340 -13.88 7.38 -10.57
C ASP A 340 -12.61 7.89 -11.22
N HIS A 341 -11.48 7.63 -10.57
CA HIS A 341 -10.16 7.98 -11.05
C HIS A 341 -9.19 6.82 -10.87
N LEU A 342 -8.55 6.42 -11.96
CA LEU A 342 -7.41 5.52 -11.98
C LEU A 342 -6.14 6.34 -12.25
N PHE A 343 -5.27 6.45 -11.27
CA PHE A 343 -3.93 7.02 -11.41
C PHE A 343 -2.92 5.88 -11.58
N LEU A 344 -2.33 5.84 -12.77
CA LEU A 344 -1.23 4.96 -13.12
C LEU A 344 0.06 5.77 -12.99
N TRP A 345 0.79 5.62 -11.89
CA TRP A 345 2.02 6.36 -11.61
C TRP A 345 3.25 5.53 -11.97
N GLN A 346 4.01 6.00 -12.96
CA GLN A 346 5.12 5.26 -13.56
C GLN A 346 4.70 3.82 -13.94
N PRO A 347 3.57 3.59 -14.64
CA PRO A 347 3.04 2.24 -14.83
C PRO A 347 3.99 1.36 -15.64
N ALA A 348 4.32 0.23 -15.05
CA ALA A 348 5.30 -0.70 -15.57
C ALA A 348 4.58 -1.80 -16.38
N VAL A 349 3.82 -1.35 -17.38
CA VAL A 349 3.10 -2.16 -18.38
C VAL A 349 3.38 -1.58 -19.76
N ALA A 350 3.11 -2.32 -20.83
CA ALA A 350 3.31 -1.81 -22.19
C ALA A 350 2.48 -0.54 -22.43
N ASP A 351 3.00 0.38 -23.24
CA ASP A 351 2.33 1.60 -23.70
C ASP A 351 0.93 1.36 -24.32
N ASN A 352 0.71 0.17 -24.90
CA ASN A 352 -0.56 -0.26 -25.48
C ASN A 352 -1.44 -1.08 -24.52
N ALA A 353 -1.09 -1.18 -23.23
CA ALA A 353 -1.78 -2.06 -22.27
C ALA A 353 -3.29 -1.76 -22.12
N LEU A 354 -3.70 -0.52 -22.37
CA LEU A 354 -5.10 -0.07 -22.28
C LEU A 354 -5.89 -0.18 -23.60
N THR A 355 -5.30 -0.72 -24.66
CA THR A 355 -6.02 -0.97 -25.92
C THR A 355 -7.24 -1.85 -25.70
N ASN A 356 -8.36 -1.56 -26.37
CA ASN A 356 -9.55 -2.41 -26.34
C ASN A 356 -9.47 -3.59 -27.33
N ASP A 357 -8.37 -3.72 -28.08
CA ASP A 357 -8.16 -4.79 -29.05
C ASP A 357 -7.11 -5.79 -28.59
N SER A 358 -7.58 -6.96 -28.12
CA SER A 358 -6.71 -8.06 -27.68
C SER A 358 -5.76 -8.60 -28.76
N SER A 359 -6.01 -8.33 -30.04
CA SER A 359 -5.12 -8.75 -31.13
C SER A 359 -3.83 -7.92 -31.20
N ARG A 360 -3.82 -6.75 -30.55
CA ARG A 360 -2.66 -5.86 -30.43
C ARG A 360 -1.72 -6.28 -29.29
N ASP A 361 -2.04 -7.37 -28.60
CA ASP A 361 -1.15 -7.92 -27.59
C ASP A 361 0.11 -8.50 -28.22
N VAL A 362 1.19 -7.76 -28.03
CA VAL A 362 2.56 -8.09 -28.39
C VAL A 362 3.14 -9.18 -27.48
N HIS A 363 2.63 -9.35 -26.25
CA HIS A 363 3.17 -10.28 -25.28
C HIS A 363 2.98 -11.73 -25.78
N PRO A 364 4.02 -12.59 -25.74
CA PRO A 364 3.98 -13.87 -26.43
C PRO A 364 2.98 -14.84 -25.80
N LEU A 365 2.76 -14.70 -24.49
CA LEU A 365 1.76 -15.46 -23.72
C LEU A 365 0.37 -14.77 -23.67
N GLY A 366 0.21 -13.60 -24.30
CA GLY A 366 -1.06 -12.83 -24.29
C GLY A 366 -1.38 -12.20 -22.94
N LEU A 367 -0.40 -11.56 -22.32
CA LEU A 367 -0.46 -10.97 -20.96
C LEU A 367 -0.27 -9.44 -20.97
N GLY A 368 -0.12 -8.83 -22.14
CA GLY A 368 0.37 -7.46 -22.28
C GLY A 368 -0.74 -6.42 -22.26
N VAL A 369 -2.00 -6.80 -22.51
CA VAL A 369 -3.12 -5.88 -22.67
C VAL A 369 -4.34 -6.27 -21.82
N PHE A 370 -5.11 -5.24 -21.44
CA PHE A 370 -6.24 -5.32 -20.52
C PHE A 370 -7.48 -4.68 -21.18
N PRO A 371 -8.06 -5.34 -22.19
CA PRO A 371 -8.97 -4.71 -23.14
C PRO A 371 -10.30 -4.27 -22.57
N SER A 372 -10.68 -4.77 -21.40
CA SER A 372 -11.88 -4.34 -20.68
C SER A 372 -11.57 -3.43 -19.49
N ALA A 373 -10.29 -3.19 -19.14
CA ALA A 373 -9.96 -2.39 -17.96
C ALA A 373 -10.45 -0.94 -18.07
N HIS A 374 -10.40 -0.39 -19.28
CA HIS A 374 -10.83 0.98 -19.55
C HIS A 374 -12.32 1.20 -19.24
N SER A 375 -13.18 0.18 -19.37
CA SER A 375 -14.62 0.38 -19.17
C SER A 375 -14.96 0.49 -17.69
N ALA A 376 -14.16 -0.10 -16.81
CA ALA A 376 -14.36 -0.08 -15.37
C ALA A 376 -13.93 1.24 -14.72
N ALA A 377 -13.10 2.05 -15.38
CA ALA A 377 -12.63 3.34 -14.87
C ALA A 377 -13.20 4.50 -15.70
N ARG A 378 -13.76 5.49 -15.02
CA ARG A 378 -14.35 6.68 -15.62
C ARG A 378 -13.30 7.65 -16.15
N LYS A 379 -12.21 7.83 -15.39
CA LYS A 379 -11.06 8.65 -15.77
C LYS A 379 -9.76 7.90 -15.53
N ILE A 380 -8.84 7.99 -16.49
CA ILE A 380 -7.51 7.37 -16.39
C ILE A 380 -6.45 8.46 -16.52
N VAL A 381 -5.56 8.54 -15.55
CA VAL A 381 -4.44 9.49 -15.55
C VAL A 381 -3.14 8.70 -15.49
N VAL A 382 -2.30 8.86 -16.51
CA VAL A 382 -0.96 8.27 -16.58
C VAL A 382 0.06 9.33 -16.22
N LEU A 383 0.82 9.11 -15.16
CA LEU A 383 1.95 9.95 -14.76
C LEU A 383 3.23 9.22 -15.21
N HIS A 384 3.92 9.75 -16.22
CA HIS A 384 5.09 9.11 -16.84
C HIS A 384 6.35 9.97 -16.72
N SER A 385 7.54 9.35 -16.76
CA SER A 385 8.82 10.05 -16.66
C SER A 385 9.90 9.30 -17.44
N ARG A 386 10.70 10.06 -18.19
CA ARG A 386 11.97 9.60 -18.76
C ARG A 386 13.16 9.90 -17.84
N GLY A 387 12.97 10.74 -16.83
CA GLY A 387 14.02 11.20 -15.91
C GLY A 387 14.41 10.19 -14.83
N ASP A 388 13.59 9.17 -14.59
CA ASP A 388 13.75 8.19 -13.50
C ASP A 388 14.70 7.02 -13.86
N GLY A 389 14.91 6.76 -15.15
CA GLY A 389 15.86 5.75 -15.65
C GLY A 389 15.53 4.28 -15.37
N ILE A 390 14.57 3.97 -14.47
CA ILE A 390 14.18 2.60 -14.12
C ILE A 390 13.31 1.94 -15.20
N LEU A 391 12.43 2.70 -15.85
CA LEU A 391 11.49 2.17 -16.85
C LEU A 391 11.98 2.26 -18.30
N GLY A 392 13.15 2.86 -18.54
CA GLY A 392 13.74 3.03 -19.86
C GLY A 392 15.03 3.86 -19.79
N PRO A 393 15.84 3.87 -20.86
CA PRO A 393 17.06 4.68 -20.92
C PRO A 393 16.72 6.17 -20.78
N GLY A 394 17.53 6.90 -20.01
CA GLY A 394 17.39 8.36 -19.92
C GLY A 394 17.71 9.05 -21.25
N ASP A 395 17.04 10.16 -21.52
CA ASP A 395 17.33 11.04 -22.65
C ASP A 395 18.57 11.90 -22.31
N ASP A 396 19.79 11.35 -22.49
CA ASP A 396 20.99 12.15 -22.86
C ASP A 396 22.23 11.27 -23.19
N GLU A 397 22.88 11.60 -24.30
CA GLU A 397 24.27 11.35 -24.80
C GLU A 397 25.06 10.04 -24.50
N ASP A 398 24.43 8.98 -23.97
CA ASP A 398 25.17 7.82 -23.47
C ASP A 398 25.52 6.73 -24.50
N SER A 399 25.18 6.94 -25.77
CA SER A 399 25.56 6.01 -26.85
C SER A 399 27.07 5.94 -27.12
N THR A 400 27.81 6.99 -26.72
CA THR A 400 29.23 7.17 -27.08
C THR A 400 30.23 6.64 -26.05
N TRP A 401 29.86 6.56 -24.77
CA TRP A 401 30.79 6.10 -23.72
C TRP A 401 30.84 4.57 -23.61
N TRP A 402 29.71 3.87 -23.78
CA TRP A 402 29.66 2.40 -23.76
C TRP A 402 30.45 1.76 -24.91
N GLN A 403 30.48 2.40 -26.09
CA GLN A 403 31.33 1.96 -27.20
C GLN A 403 32.84 2.10 -26.88
N LYS A 404 33.23 3.04 -26.01
CA LYS A 404 34.62 3.18 -25.54
C LYS A 404 34.96 2.26 -24.37
N ALA A 405 34.00 1.95 -23.51
CA ALA A 405 34.17 1.04 -22.36
C ALA A 405 34.35 -0.43 -22.77
N LEU A 406 33.64 -0.88 -23.82
CA LEU A 406 33.76 -2.25 -24.36
C LEU A 406 35.15 -2.60 -24.91
N PHE A 407 35.97 -1.60 -25.28
CA PHE A 407 37.33 -1.82 -25.80
C PHE A 407 38.44 -1.65 -24.75
N ARG A 408 38.13 -1.20 -23.53
CA ARG A 408 39.13 -1.02 -22.45
C ARG A 408 38.48 -1.19 -21.08
N SER A 409 38.45 -2.41 -20.52
CA SER A 409 38.77 -2.62 -19.09
C SER A 409 38.55 -4.06 -18.63
N SER A 410 39.50 -4.54 -17.83
CA SER A 410 39.52 -5.84 -17.16
C SER A 410 38.58 -5.90 -15.95
N PRO A 411 38.17 -7.11 -15.52
CA PRO A 411 37.16 -7.35 -14.46
C PRO A 411 37.36 -6.62 -13.12
N GLY A 412 38.58 -6.21 -12.77
CA GLY A 412 38.89 -5.60 -11.47
C GLY A 412 38.41 -4.15 -11.29
N ALA A 413 38.23 -3.38 -12.35
CA ALA A 413 37.81 -1.96 -12.25
C ALA A 413 36.30 -1.82 -11.93
N ILE A 414 35.49 -2.80 -12.37
CA ILE A 414 34.04 -2.87 -12.15
C ILE A 414 33.73 -3.08 -10.65
N VAL A 415 34.59 -3.83 -9.95
CA VAL A 415 34.42 -4.17 -8.53
C VAL A 415 34.67 -2.94 -7.63
N GLY A 416 35.61 -2.06 -8.01
CA GLY A 416 35.98 -0.89 -7.19
C GLY A 416 34.91 0.21 -7.15
N ALA A 417 34.26 0.50 -8.29
CA ALA A 417 33.18 1.50 -8.35
C ALA A 417 31.88 0.98 -7.72
N ALA A 418 31.58 -0.30 -7.89
CA ALA A 418 30.43 -0.95 -7.25
C ALA A 418 30.54 -0.95 -5.72
N ALA A 419 31.75 -1.14 -5.16
CA ALA A 419 31.97 -1.21 -3.73
C ALA A 419 31.71 0.13 -2.99
N TRP A 420 31.92 1.29 -3.64
CA TRP A 420 31.65 2.60 -3.03
C TRP A 420 30.15 2.93 -3.02
N HIS A 421 29.42 2.58 -4.08
CA HIS A 421 27.96 2.77 -4.16
C HIS A 421 27.16 1.74 -3.32
N LEU A 422 27.67 0.51 -3.18
CA LEU A 422 27.07 -0.52 -2.29
C LEU A 422 27.15 -0.15 -0.80
N ALA A 423 28.09 0.72 -0.41
CA ALA A 423 28.28 1.10 1.00
C ALA A 423 27.35 2.22 1.48
N THR A 424 26.58 2.86 0.59
CA THR A 424 25.81 4.08 0.89
C THR A 424 24.35 4.07 0.42
N ALA A 425 23.85 3.01 -0.23
CA ALA A 425 22.49 2.94 -0.76
C ALA A 425 21.60 1.93 0.00
N ASP A 426 20.43 2.39 0.48
CA ASP A 426 19.41 1.56 1.18
C ASP A 426 18.61 0.64 0.23
N ASP A 427 18.82 0.72 -1.09
CA ASP A 427 18.30 -0.22 -2.11
C ASP A 427 19.29 -0.32 -3.29
N ALA A 428 20.51 -0.77 -2.99
CA ALA A 428 21.66 -0.72 -3.90
C ALA A 428 21.51 -1.43 -5.27
N MET A 429 20.41 -2.14 -5.52
CA MET A 429 20.20 -2.87 -6.77
C MET A 429 19.25 -2.19 -7.75
N ASP A 430 18.30 -1.39 -7.28
CA ASP A 430 17.40 -0.63 -8.16
C ASP A 430 18.12 0.58 -8.79
N ASP A 431 18.98 1.26 -8.02
CA ASP A 431 19.90 2.29 -8.55
C ASP A 431 20.93 1.70 -9.53
N VAL A 432 21.44 0.49 -9.26
CA VAL A 432 22.36 -0.21 -10.17
C VAL A 432 21.64 -0.67 -11.45
N LEU A 433 20.37 -1.11 -11.37
CA LEU A 433 19.59 -1.48 -12.56
C LEU A 433 19.20 -0.27 -13.41
N GLY A 434 18.92 0.89 -12.80
CA GLY A 434 18.75 2.18 -13.48
C GLY A 434 20.01 2.60 -14.26
N TYR A 435 21.20 2.40 -13.68
CA TYR A 435 22.49 2.77 -14.30
C TYR A 435 22.85 1.96 -15.57
N PHE A 436 22.23 0.80 -15.80
CA PHE A 436 22.61 -0.13 -16.88
C PHE A 436 21.61 -0.23 -18.05
N ARG A 437 20.77 0.81 -18.31
CA ARG A 437 19.71 0.91 -19.36
C ARG A 437 18.28 0.50 -18.94
N GLY A 438 17.87 0.78 -17.69
CA GLY A 438 16.51 0.52 -17.21
C GLY A 438 16.17 -0.96 -17.07
N ALA A 439 15.32 -1.28 -16.10
CA ALA A 439 14.88 -2.65 -15.83
C ALA A 439 13.98 -3.19 -16.95
N TYR A 440 13.28 -2.33 -17.69
CA TYR A 440 12.19 -2.71 -18.59
C TYR A 440 12.60 -3.02 -20.04
N ASP A 441 13.59 -2.33 -20.60
CA ASP A 441 14.09 -2.62 -21.95
C ASP A 441 14.68 -4.04 -22.05
N LYS A 442 15.15 -4.59 -20.94
CA LYS A 442 15.80 -5.91 -20.89
C LYS A 442 14.86 -7.02 -20.43
N LYS A 443 13.99 -6.79 -19.44
CA LYS A 443 13.30 -7.89 -18.73
C LYS A 443 11.97 -8.32 -19.34
N TRP A 444 11.33 -7.51 -20.18
CA TRP A 444 9.98 -7.84 -20.67
C TRP A 444 9.95 -8.97 -21.73
N TRP A 445 11.11 -9.42 -22.23
CA TRP A 445 11.19 -10.56 -23.18
C TRP A 445 12.26 -11.59 -22.94
N THR A 446 13.25 -11.34 -22.08
CA THR A 446 14.34 -12.29 -21.94
C THR A 446 13.85 -13.51 -21.15
N PHE A 447 13.27 -14.49 -21.84
CA PHE A 447 13.35 -15.89 -21.43
C PHE A 447 14.83 -16.23 -21.46
N PRO A 448 15.50 -16.29 -20.30
CA PRO A 448 16.95 -16.41 -20.32
C PRO A 448 17.30 -17.75 -20.96
N SER A 449 18.15 -17.73 -21.98
CA SER A 449 18.61 -18.93 -22.70
C SER A 449 19.54 -19.83 -21.87
N PHE A 450 19.66 -19.61 -20.55
CA PHE A 450 20.59 -20.31 -19.67
C PHE A 450 19.97 -21.51 -18.94
N LEU A 451 18.67 -21.79 -19.13
CA LEU A 451 18.01 -22.97 -18.56
C LEU A 451 17.86 -24.08 -19.61
N ASP A 452 18.15 -25.31 -19.19
CA ASP A 452 18.29 -26.52 -20.01
C ASP A 452 17.02 -26.89 -20.82
N ASN A 453 15.90 -26.20 -20.61
CA ASN A 453 14.59 -26.48 -21.20
C ASN A 453 14.00 -25.33 -22.05
N GLY A 454 14.71 -24.20 -22.19
CA GLY A 454 14.28 -23.07 -23.02
C GLY A 454 13.19 -22.17 -22.43
N PHE A 455 12.76 -22.39 -21.19
CA PHE A 455 11.80 -21.53 -20.48
C PHE A 455 12.52 -20.62 -19.48
N GLY A 456 11.87 -19.50 -19.10
CA GLY A 456 12.27 -18.76 -17.89
C GLY A 456 11.86 -19.50 -16.62
N PRO A 457 12.52 -19.24 -15.46
CA PRO A 457 12.32 -20.00 -14.22
C PRO A 457 10.84 -20.16 -13.81
N ALA A 458 10.05 -19.09 -13.90
CA ALA A 458 8.63 -19.08 -13.55
C ALA A 458 7.79 -20.07 -14.38
N ILE A 459 7.95 -20.06 -15.70
CA ILE A 459 7.19 -20.93 -16.62
C ILE A 459 7.70 -22.37 -16.53
N GLU A 460 9.02 -22.56 -16.35
CA GLU A 460 9.59 -23.89 -16.12
C GLU A 460 9.03 -24.52 -14.84
N LYS A 461 8.99 -23.77 -13.74
CA LYS A 461 8.41 -24.21 -12.47
C LYS A 461 6.93 -24.57 -12.63
N LEU A 462 6.18 -23.78 -13.40
CA LEU A 462 4.76 -24.00 -13.62
C LEU A 462 4.46 -25.30 -14.39
N TYR A 463 5.26 -25.61 -15.43
CA TYR A 463 5.05 -26.77 -16.30
C TYR A 463 6.06 -27.90 -16.08
N LYS A 464 6.76 -27.91 -14.94
CA LYS A 464 7.84 -28.86 -14.62
C LYS A 464 7.47 -30.32 -14.87
N ASP A 465 6.23 -30.70 -14.54
CA ASP A 465 5.73 -32.08 -14.63
C ASP A 465 5.44 -32.49 -16.08
N TYR A 466 5.55 -31.57 -17.04
CA TYR A 466 5.31 -31.78 -18.47
C TYR A 466 6.60 -31.65 -19.30
N LEU A 467 7.75 -31.40 -18.67
CA LEU A 467 9.02 -31.31 -19.36
C LEU A 467 9.52 -32.70 -19.80
N PRO A 468 10.27 -32.80 -20.92
CA PRO A 468 10.61 -31.73 -21.84
C PRO A 468 9.47 -31.39 -22.81
N LEU A 469 9.38 -30.11 -23.20
CA LEU A 469 8.43 -29.59 -24.19
C LEU A 469 9.11 -29.10 -25.48
N THR A 470 10.45 -29.13 -25.53
CA THR A 470 11.29 -28.75 -26.67
C THR A 470 12.44 -29.74 -26.87
N TYR A 471 13.07 -29.69 -28.03
CA TYR A 471 14.12 -30.62 -28.46
C TYR A 471 15.53 -30.25 -27.98
N ASP A 472 15.72 -29.11 -27.31
CA ASP A 472 17.03 -28.44 -27.17
C ASP A 472 17.84 -28.79 -25.91
N ALA A 473 17.66 -29.96 -25.30
CA ALA A 473 18.31 -30.34 -24.04
C ALA A 473 19.76 -30.93 -24.18
N ARG A 474 20.45 -30.79 -25.33
CA ARG A 474 21.78 -31.45 -25.57
C ARG A 474 22.82 -30.67 -26.41
N MET A 475 22.81 -29.34 -26.45
CA MET A 475 23.71 -28.59 -27.35
C MET A 475 24.70 -27.61 -26.69
N THR A 476 24.95 -27.67 -25.38
CA THR A 476 25.91 -26.75 -24.73
C THR A 476 27.24 -27.39 -24.29
N ALA A 477 27.41 -28.71 -24.35
CA ALA A 477 28.70 -29.33 -23.99
C ALA A 477 29.56 -29.76 -25.20
N HIS A 478 29.03 -30.50 -26.19
CA HIS A 478 29.83 -31.11 -27.26
C HIS A 478 29.16 -31.05 -28.65
N PRO A 479 29.59 -30.14 -29.56
CA PRO A 479 28.97 -29.92 -30.88
C PRO A 479 29.10 -31.10 -31.87
N GLN A 480 29.98 -32.07 -31.60
CA GLN A 480 30.34 -33.12 -32.56
C GLN A 480 29.45 -34.38 -32.53
N ARG A 481 28.35 -34.41 -31.76
CA ARG A 481 27.45 -35.59 -31.67
C ARG A 481 26.00 -35.38 -32.16
N SER A 482 25.70 -34.27 -32.82
CA SER A 482 24.33 -33.95 -33.25
C SER A 482 24.10 -34.24 -34.73
N LEU A 483 23.56 -35.41 -35.07
CA LEU A 483 22.90 -35.59 -36.38
C LEU A 483 21.50 -36.23 -36.33
N THR A 484 21.01 -36.66 -35.17
CA THR A 484 19.62 -37.15 -35.03
C THR A 484 19.08 -36.91 -33.63
N THR A 485 18.03 -36.09 -33.48
CA THR A 485 17.19 -36.11 -32.27
C THR A 485 16.59 -37.50 -32.15
N PRO A 486 16.80 -38.26 -31.06
CA PRO A 486 16.28 -39.61 -30.92
C PRO A 486 14.76 -39.63 -31.12
N GLU A 487 14.23 -40.55 -31.94
CA GLU A 487 12.79 -40.68 -32.17
C GLU A 487 12.02 -40.87 -30.85
N ALA A 488 12.63 -41.52 -29.86
CA ALA A 488 12.10 -41.65 -28.52
C ALA A 488 11.85 -40.29 -27.84
N LEU A 489 12.77 -39.32 -27.97
CA LEU A 489 12.60 -37.98 -27.42
C LEU A 489 11.48 -37.21 -28.15
N LYS A 490 11.37 -37.39 -29.47
CA LYS A 490 10.26 -36.80 -30.23
C LYS A 490 8.91 -37.33 -29.78
N ARG A 491 8.81 -38.64 -29.55
CA ARG A 491 7.61 -39.27 -29.01
C ARG A 491 7.26 -38.75 -27.62
N THR A 492 8.24 -38.68 -26.70
CA THR A 492 8.03 -38.15 -25.35
C THR A 492 7.53 -36.70 -25.36
N ILE A 493 8.09 -35.83 -26.21
CA ILE A 493 7.65 -34.43 -26.32
C ILE A 493 6.20 -34.35 -26.82
N LEU A 494 5.82 -35.17 -27.81
CA LEU A 494 4.44 -35.22 -28.31
C LEU A 494 3.46 -35.73 -27.23
N GLU A 495 3.83 -36.77 -26.49
CA GLU A 495 3.04 -37.30 -25.37
C GLU A 495 2.89 -36.27 -24.24
N ASN A 496 3.97 -35.56 -23.90
CA ASN A 496 3.95 -34.50 -22.90
C ASN A 496 3.07 -33.32 -23.33
N TRP A 497 3.14 -32.88 -24.59
CA TRP A 497 2.26 -31.84 -25.13
C TRP A 497 0.79 -32.27 -25.12
N ALA A 498 0.50 -33.52 -25.45
CA ALA A 498 -0.85 -34.05 -25.41
C ALA A 498 -1.41 -34.07 -23.97
N ARG A 499 -0.59 -34.49 -22.99
CA ARG A 499 -0.95 -34.45 -21.57
C ARG A 499 -1.18 -33.02 -21.08
N LEU A 500 -0.25 -32.10 -21.37
CA LEU A 500 -0.36 -30.69 -20.96
C LEU A 500 -1.61 -30.03 -21.55
N GLU A 501 -1.87 -30.25 -22.84
CA GLU A 501 -3.07 -29.74 -23.50
C GLU A 501 -4.33 -30.31 -22.85
N GLN A 502 -4.39 -31.61 -22.61
CA GLN A 502 -5.53 -32.24 -21.95
C GLN A 502 -5.81 -31.62 -20.57
N ASP A 503 -4.79 -31.45 -19.74
CA ASP A 503 -4.94 -30.96 -18.37
C ASP A 503 -5.32 -29.47 -18.35
N ILE A 504 -4.74 -28.65 -19.23
CA ILE A 504 -5.13 -27.23 -19.39
C ILE A 504 -6.60 -27.11 -19.82
N LEU A 505 -7.04 -27.94 -20.77
CA LEU A 505 -8.43 -27.92 -21.23
C LEU A 505 -9.41 -28.44 -20.17
N ALA A 506 -8.97 -29.42 -19.36
CA ALA A 506 -9.74 -29.91 -18.23
C ALA A 506 -9.91 -28.82 -17.15
N GLU A 507 -8.84 -28.10 -16.81
CA GLU A 507 -8.87 -26.98 -15.87
C GLU A 507 -9.81 -25.86 -16.35
N ALA A 508 -9.69 -25.44 -17.62
CA ALA A 508 -10.58 -24.44 -18.21
C ALA A 508 -12.05 -24.87 -18.11
N LYS A 509 -12.36 -26.12 -18.47
CA LYS A 509 -13.72 -26.66 -18.40
C LYS A 509 -14.26 -26.70 -16.97
N ALA A 510 -13.42 -27.09 -16.01
CA ALA A 510 -13.81 -27.20 -14.61
C ALA A 510 -14.07 -25.82 -13.97
N LEU A 511 -13.25 -24.82 -14.31
CA LEU A 511 -13.27 -23.51 -13.64
C LEU A 511 -14.06 -22.42 -14.37
N TRP A 512 -14.41 -22.61 -15.65
CA TRP A 512 -15.12 -21.58 -16.44
C TRP A 512 -16.38 -21.04 -15.77
N GLN A 513 -17.33 -21.92 -15.44
CA GLN A 513 -18.60 -21.52 -14.84
C GLN A 513 -18.43 -21.06 -13.38
N PRO A 514 -17.69 -21.77 -12.51
CA PRO A 514 -17.42 -21.29 -11.15
C PRO A 514 -16.80 -19.88 -11.11
N CYS A 515 -15.87 -19.57 -12.01
CA CYS A 515 -15.29 -18.22 -12.09
C CYS A 515 -16.35 -17.15 -12.43
N VAL A 516 -17.23 -17.44 -13.39
CA VAL A 516 -18.30 -16.52 -13.80
C VAL A 516 -19.29 -16.31 -12.65
N ASP A 517 -19.67 -17.37 -11.96
CA ASP A 517 -20.66 -17.32 -10.88
C ASP A 517 -20.11 -16.55 -9.66
N CYS A 518 -18.89 -16.85 -9.21
CA CYS A 518 -18.25 -16.11 -8.12
C CYS A 518 -18.16 -14.61 -8.42
N LEU A 519 -17.69 -14.23 -9.62
CA LEU A 519 -17.54 -12.82 -9.98
C LEU A 519 -18.88 -12.08 -10.08
N ARG A 520 -19.95 -12.75 -10.51
CA ARG A 520 -21.30 -12.16 -10.53
C ARG A 520 -21.84 -11.89 -9.11
N ASN A 521 -21.42 -12.71 -8.15
CA ASN A 521 -21.81 -12.60 -6.75
C ASN A 521 -20.85 -11.72 -5.92
N GLY A 522 -19.84 -11.11 -6.53
CA GLY A 522 -18.83 -10.34 -5.80
C GLY A 522 -17.87 -11.19 -4.97
N GLU A 523 -17.79 -12.50 -5.23
CA GLU A 523 -16.97 -13.45 -4.48
C GLU A 523 -15.58 -13.63 -5.10
N ARG A 524 -14.62 -14.09 -4.30
CA ARG A 524 -13.28 -14.43 -4.80
C ARG A 524 -13.40 -15.56 -5.83
N PRO A 525 -12.94 -15.35 -7.08
CA PRO A 525 -12.97 -16.41 -8.08
C PRO A 525 -11.92 -17.50 -7.76
N PRO A 526 -12.12 -18.74 -8.27
CA PRO A 526 -11.14 -19.80 -8.14
C PRO A 526 -9.78 -19.41 -8.73
N GLU A 527 -8.73 -20.00 -8.15
CA GLU A 527 -7.36 -19.87 -8.63
C GLU A 527 -7.10 -20.80 -9.81
N TYR A 528 -6.44 -20.28 -10.83
CA TYR A 528 -5.89 -21.09 -11.91
C TYR A 528 -4.51 -21.62 -11.51
N THR A 529 -4.26 -22.89 -11.81
CA THR A 529 -2.94 -23.53 -11.70
C THR A 529 -2.22 -23.43 -13.04
N LEU A 530 -2.51 -24.30 -14.01
CA LEU A 530 -1.80 -24.34 -15.30
C LEU A 530 -2.15 -23.13 -16.18
N LEU A 531 -3.31 -22.53 -15.92
CA LEU A 531 -3.81 -21.33 -16.58
C LEU A 531 -3.47 -20.03 -15.84
N ALA A 532 -2.63 -20.06 -14.79
CA ALA A 532 -2.23 -18.88 -14.02
C ALA A 532 -1.74 -17.69 -14.87
N PRO A 533 -1.03 -17.89 -16.00
CA PRO A 533 -0.69 -16.78 -16.90
C PRO A 533 -1.92 -15.99 -17.37
N LEU A 534 -3.08 -16.62 -17.52
CA LEU A 534 -4.30 -15.94 -17.94
C LEU A 534 -5.13 -15.35 -16.79
N ASN A 535 -4.55 -15.20 -15.57
CA ASN A 535 -5.24 -14.65 -14.40
C ASN A 535 -5.83 -13.24 -14.61
N HIS A 536 -5.31 -12.49 -15.58
CA HIS A 536 -5.85 -11.19 -15.97
C HIS A 536 -7.26 -11.25 -16.59
N ARG A 537 -7.76 -12.44 -16.95
CA ARG A 537 -9.09 -12.64 -17.54
C ARG A 537 -10.11 -13.00 -16.46
N ALA A 538 -11.34 -12.50 -16.59
CA ALA A 538 -12.45 -12.88 -15.69
C ALA A 538 -12.64 -14.41 -15.63
N SER A 539 -12.69 -15.05 -16.79
CA SER A 539 -12.73 -16.50 -16.95
C SER A 539 -11.99 -16.95 -18.22
N VAL A 540 -11.53 -18.20 -18.25
CA VAL A 540 -10.78 -18.80 -19.37
C VAL A 540 -11.59 -19.88 -20.06
N SER A 541 -12.06 -19.63 -21.29
CA SER A 541 -12.92 -20.58 -22.01
C SER A 541 -12.08 -21.70 -22.58
N LEU A 542 -12.74 -22.80 -22.96
CA LEU A 542 -12.08 -23.86 -23.72
C LEU A 542 -11.41 -23.31 -25.00
N LYS A 543 -12.01 -22.32 -25.66
CA LYS A 543 -11.41 -21.68 -26.85
C LYS A 543 -10.13 -20.93 -26.47
N VAL A 544 -10.20 -20.08 -25.45
CA VAL A 544 -9.04 -19.28 -24.99
C VAL A 544 -7.91 -20.20 -24.50
N ALA A 545 -8.24 -21.28 -23.79
CA ALA A 545 -7.26 -22.27 -23.35
C ALA A 545 -6.58 -22.98 -24.53
N LYS A 546 -7.32 -23.33 -25.60
CA LYS A 546 -6.74 -23.87 -26.84
C LYS A 546 -5.82 -22.87 -27.53
N ASP A 547 -6.24 -21.61 -27.60
CA ASP A 547 -5.43 -20.54 -28.19
C ASP A 547 -4.12 -20.34 -27.40
N TYR A 548 -4.19 -20.41 -26.07
CA TYR A 548 -3.03 -20.35 -25.19
C TYR A 548 -2.05 -21.53 -25.42
N VAL A 549 -2.56 -22.77 -25.47
CA VAL A 549 -1.74 -23.94 -25.81
C VAL A 549 -1.08 -23.80 -27.18
N SER A 550 -1.82 -23.28 -28.16
CA SER A 550 -1.29 -23.02 -29.51
C SER A 550 -0.13 -22.02 -29.47
N ARG A 551 -0.27 -20.92 -28.72
CA ARG A 551 0.81 -19.93 -28.51
C ARG A 551 2.03 -20.56 -27.85
N MET A 552 1.86 -21.37 -26.80
CA MET A 552 2.97 -22.06 -26.15
C MET A 552 3.71 -23.02 -27.10
N LYS A 553 2.98 -23.80 -27.90
CA LYS A 553 3.57 -24.68 -28.92
C LYS A 553 4.37 -23.87 -29.95
N LYS A 554 3.83 -22.72 -30.37
CA LYS A 554 4.50 -21.81 -31.31
C LYS A 554 5.80 -21.26 -30.73
N LEU A 555 5.79 -20.84 -29.47
CA LEU A 555 6.99 -20.39 -28.76
C LEU A 555 8.02 -21.51 -28.65
N ALA A 556 7.61 -22.72 -28.27
CA ALA A 556 8.51 -23.86 -28.18
C ALA A 556 9.19 -24.19 -29.52
N VAL A 557 8.47 -24.09 -30.64
CA VAL A 557 9.03 -24.24 -32.00
C VAL A 557 10.02 -23.11 -32.32
N ASN A 558 9.73 -21.88 -31.88
CA ASN A 558 10.60 -20.72 -32.09
C ASN A 558 11.67 -20.54 -31.00
N LYS A 559 12.03 -21.59 -30.26
CA LYS A 559 13.02 -21.55 -29.16
C LYS A 559 12.75 -20.44 -28.13
N TRP A 560 11.47 -20.20 -27.82
CA TRP A 560 11.01 -19.18 -26.89
C TRP A 560 11.38 -17.75 -27.26
N VAL A 561 11.68 -17.51 -28.54
CA VAL A 561 11.88 -16.17 -29.08
C VAL A 561 10.51 -15.58 -29.46
N PRO A 562 10.18 -14.37 -29.00
CA PRO A 562 8.98 -13.66 -29.44
C PRO A 562 9.05 -13.28 -30.92
N GLU A 563 7.89 -13.21 -31.58
CA GLU A 563 7.81 -12.78 -32.99
C GLU A 563 7.71 -11.27 -33.16
N GLN A 564 7.32 -10.57 -32.11
CA GLN A 564 7.12 -9.11 -32.13
C GLN A 564 8.14 -8.45 -31.21
N PRO A 565 8.61 -7.24 -31.57
CA PRO A 565 9.59 -6.53 -30.77
C PRO A 565 8.96 -5.89 -29.52
N PRO A 566 9.81 -5.57 -28.53
CA PRO A 566 9.42 -4.79 -27.36
C PRO A 566 8.58 -3.55 -27.61
N ARG A 567 7.60 -3.38 -26.74
CA ARG A 567 6.92 -2.12 -26.49
C ARG A 567 7.60 -1.43 -25.31
N PRO A 568 7.74 -0.11 -25.34
CA PRO A 568 8.21 0.65 -24.19
C PRO A 568 7.16 0.61 -23.07
N ALA A 569 7.60 0.93 -21.85
CA ALA A 569 6.70 1.06 -20.72
C ALA A 569 5.82 2.31 -20.85
N LEU A 570 4.53 2.18 -20.53
CA LEU A 570 3.57 3.29 -20.45
C LEU A 570 4.05 4.37 -19.48
N GLY A 571 4.70 3.98 -18.38
CA GLY A 571 5.28 4.90 -17.41
C GLY A 571 6.54 5.61 -17.88
N HIS A 572 7.14 5.19 -18.98
CA HIS A 572 8.31 5.86 -19.57
C HIS A 572 7.89 6.85 -20.65
N VAL A 573 7.07 6.41 -21.62
CA VAL A 573 6.74 7.21 -22.82
C VAL A 573 5.32 7.78 -22.82
N GLY A 574 4.50 7.49 -21.81
CA GLY A 574 3.09 7.84 -21.86
C GLY A 574 2.41 7.18 -23.06
N PHE A 575 1.58 7.94 -23.78
CA PHE A 575 0.86 7.45 -24.96
C PHE A 575 1.53 7.82 -26.30
N ASP A 576 2.73 8.39 -26.28
CA ASP A 576 3.38 8.95 -27.48
C ASP A 576 3.60 7.92 -28.61
N GLU A 577 3.80 6.66 -28.25
CA GLU A 577 4.09 5.54 -29.16
C GLU A 577 2.83 4.81 -29.66
N VAL A 578 1.65 5.23 -29.20
CA VAL A 578 0.34 4.66 -29.58
C VAL A 578 -0.67 5.72 -30.02
N ALA A 579 -0.44 7.01 -29.77
CA ALA A 579 -1.35 8.10 -30.12
C ALA A 579 -0.69 9.12 -31.07
N GLY A 580 -1.53 9.81 -31.85
CA GLY A 580 -1.06 10.81 -32.81
C GLY A 580 -0.39 10.24 -34.05
N GLU A 581 0.10 11.13 -34.91
CA GLU A 581 0.67 10.74 -36.21
C GLU A 581 2.02 10.02 -36.10
N ARG A 582 2.81 10.33 -35.05
CA ARG A 582 4.14 9.75 -34.81
C ARG A 582 4.08 8.25 -34.52
N ALA A 583 2.97 7.75 -33.96
CA ALA A 583 2.77 6.33 -33.66
C ALA A 583 2.72 5.42 -34.91
N GLY A 584 2.50 5.96 -36.11
CA GLY A 584 2.57 5.20 -37.36
C GLY A 584 1.69 3.94 -37.37
N SER A 585 2.28 2.77 -37.62
CA SER A 585 1.58 1.47 -37.62
C SER A 585 1.09 1.02 -36.24
N PHE A 586 1.58 1.66 -35.17
CA PHE A 586 1.18 1.39 -33.80
C PHE A 586 0.13 2.35 -33.28
N ARG A 587 -0.38 3.25 -34.14
CA ARG A 587 -1.48 4.14 -33.78
C ARG A 587 -2.71 3.34 -33.35
N ASP A 588 -3.23 3.69 -32.18
CA ASP A 588 -4.44 3.12 -31.60
C ASP A 588 -5.52 4.21 -31.53
N ARG A 589 -6.49 4.12 -32.45
CA ARG A 589 -7.59 5.08 -32.50
C ARG A 589 -8.46 5.05 -31.25
N PHE A 590 -8.55 3.91 -30.57
CA PHE A 590 -9.30 3.83 -29.33
C PHE A 590 -8.61 4.69 -28.25
N VAL A 591 -7.30 4.50 -28.05
CA VAL A 591 -6.52 5.32 -27.10
C VAL A 591 -6.58 6.80 -27.47
N GLU A 592 -6.37 7.12 -28.74
CA GLU A 592 -6.40 8.51 -29.23
C GLU A 592 -7.75 9.19 -28.98
N ASN A 593 -8.86 8.49 -29.22
CA ASN A 593 -10.19 9.05 -28.96
C ASN A 593 -10.43 9.32 -27.47
N ASN A 594 -9.95 8.45 -26.56
CA ASN A 594 -10.09 8.68 -25.12
C ASN A 594 -9.19 9.82 -24.61
N LEU A 595 -8.09 10.12 -25.31
CA LEU A 595 -7.29 11.32 -25.03
C LEU A 595 -7.98 12.59 -25.53
N LEU A 596 -8.61 12.52 -26.71
CA LEU A 596 -9.33 13.64 -27.32
C LEU A 596 -10.64 13.99 -26.58
N ASP A 597 -11.30 13.01 -25.96
CA ASP A 597 -12.53 13.21 -25.19
C ASP A 597 -12.28 13.57 -23.71
N GLU A 598 -11.00 13.71 -23.32
CA GLU A 598 -10.56 14.05 -21.96
C GLU A 598 -11.05 13.06 -20.89
N SER A 599 -11.38 11.82 -21.28
CA SER A 599 -11.53 10.73 -20.31
C SER A 599 -10.17 10.24 -19.83
N TRP A 600 -9.13 10.33 -20.67
CA TRP A 600 -7.76 9.94 -20.33
C TRP A 600 -6.80 11.12 -20.39
N PHE A 601 -5.80 11.11 -19.51
CA PHE A 601 -4.77 12.15 -19.40
C PHE A 601 -3.38 11.52 -19.28
N ALA A 602 -2.37 12.17 -19.85
CA ALA A 602 -0.97 11.87 -19.60
C ALA A 602 -0.28 13.11 -19.01
N THR A 603 0.46 12.91 -17.93
CA THR A 603 1.30 13.93 -17.30
C THR A 603 2.75 13.50 -17.42
N ASP A 604 3.53 14.30 -18.14
CA ASP A 604 4.98 14.13 -18.24
C ASP A 604 5.67 14.77 -17.04
N GLN A 605 6.29 13.92 -16.22
CA GLN A 605 7.02 14.29 -15.01
C GLN A 605 8.52 14.32 -15.20
N SER A 606 9.02 14.19 -16.43
CA SER A 606 10.45 14.06 -16.72
C SER A 606 11.32 15.21 -16.22
N THR A 607 10.71 16.35 -15.85
CA THR A 607 11.42 17.52 -15.33
C THR A 607 11.41 17.64 -13.80
N TRP A 608 10.68 16.79 -13.07
CA TRP A 608 10.65 16.83 -11.60
C TRP A 608 10.69 15.46 -10.91
N LEU A 609 10.44 14.35 -11.61
CA LEU A 609 10.57 12.99 -11.06
C LEU A 609 11.78 12.27 -11.67
N PHE A 610 12.84 12.15 -10.86
CA PHE A 610 14.12 11.55 -11.24
C PHE A 610 14.48 10.27 -10.48
N SER A 611 13.61 9.80 -9.58
CA SER A 611 13.83 8.55 -8.82
C SER A 611 12.50 7.91 -8.44
N HIS A 612 12.39 6.58 -8.60
CA HIS A 612 11.19 5.81 -8.21
C HIS A 612 10.90 5.98 -6.71
N SER A 613 11.93 6.14 -5.88
CA SER A 613 11.77 6.36 -4.44
C SER A 613 11.19 7.74 -4.10
N GLY A 614 11.33 8.72 -5.01
CA GLY A 614 10.77 10.07 -4.86
C GLY A 614 9.24 10.07 -4.85
N MET A 615 8.59 9.01 -5.32
CA MET A 615 7.15 8.80 -5.15
C MET A 615 6.76 8.38 -3.73
N ARG A 616 7.69 7.83 -2.93
CA ARG A 616 7.42 7.50 -1.51
C ARG A 616 7.72 8.69 -0.62
N ILE A 617 8.90 9.29 -0.83
CA ILE A 617 9.43 10.39 -0.03
C ILE A 617 9.65 11.57 -0.99
N PRO A 618 8.59 12.33 -1.30
CA PRO A 618 8.67 13.41 -2.28
C PRO A 618 9.46 14.59 -1.74
N ASN A 619 10.24 15.23 -2.63
CA ASN A 619 10.66 16.61 -2.40
C ASN A 619 9.48 17.57 -2.63
N ASP A 620 9.67 18.86 -2.34
CA ASP A 620 8.59 19.85 -2.45
C ASP A 620 8.00 19.93 -3.87
N GLU A 621 8.82 19.82 -4.91
CA GLU A 621 8.36 19.90 -6.30
C GLU A 621 7.54 18.67 -6.72
N ILE A 622 7.97 17.46 -6.34
CA ILE A 622 7.20 16.24 -6.58
C ILE A 622 5.89 16.28 -5.79
N PHE A 623 5.93 16.74 -4.54
CA PHE A 623 4.75 16.87 -3.69
C PHE A 623 3.72 17.80 -4.34
N GLU A 624 4.11 19.03 -4.68
CA GLU A 624 3.20 20.01 -5.28
C GLU A 624 2.66 19.52 -6.62
N ARG A 625 3.55 19.18 -7.57
CA ARG A 625 3.12 18.90 -8.95
C ARG A 625 2.43 17.54 -9.09
N SER A 626 2.85 16.53 -8.35
CA SER A 626 2.30 15.18 -8.50
C SER A 626 1.15 14.92 -7.54
N TYR A 627 1.34 15.18 -6.24
CA TYR A 627 0.29 14.90 -5.26
C TYR A 627 -0.81 15.95 -5.29
N VAL A 628 -0.46 17.23 -5.21
CA VAL A 628 -1.46 18.31 -5.13
C VAL A 628 -2.12 18.50 -6.50
N ASP A 629 -1.35 18.93 -7.51
CA ASP A 629 -1.91 19.40 -8.79
C ASP A 629 -2.52 18.29 -9.66
N VAL A 630 -1.91 17.10 -9.68
CA VAL A 630 -2.35 16.03 -10.60
C VAL A 630 -3.32 15.08 -9.91
N ILE A 631 -2.96 14.57 -8.73
CA ILE A 631 -3.73 13.53 -8.05
C ILE A 631 -4.89 14.14 -7.25
N LEU A 632 -4.61 14.90 -6.19
CA LEU A 632 -5.66 15.38 -5.27
C LEU A 632 -6.57 16.40 -5.94
N ASP A 633 -6.04 17.31 -6.76
CA ASP A 633 -6.88 18.27 -7.48
C ASP A 633 -7.90 17.57 -8.38
N SER A 634 -7.48 16.51 -9.07
CA SER A 634 -8.37 15.68 -9.88
C SER A 634 -9.44 15.01 -9.04
N VAL A 635 -9.08 14.44 -7.88
CA VAL A 635 -10.02 13.75 -6.99
C VAL A 635 -11.04 14.72 -6.38
N LEU A 636 -10.58 15.86 -5.86
CA LEU A 636 -11.39 16.82 -5.12
C LEU A 636 -12.27 17.66 -6.05
N LYS A 637 -11.71 18.28 -7.09
CA LYS A 637 -12.50 19.18 -7.98
C LYS A 637 -13.51 18.45 -8.85
N LYS A 638 -13.30 17.16 -9.12
CA LYS A 638 -14.19 16.36 -9.98
C LYS A 638 -15.21 15.53 -9.18
N GLY A 639 -15.35 15.81 -7.87
CA GLY A 639 -16.45 15.32 -7.02
C GLY A 639 -16.34 13.86 -6.56
N ALA A 640 -15.17 13.23 -6.70
CA ALA A 640 -14.94 11.88 -6.16
C ALA A 640 -14.58 11.90 -4.67
N GLY A 641 -14.02 13.01 -4.18
CA GLY A 641 -13.70 13.23 -2.76
C GLY A 641 -12.49 12.42 -2.28
N PHE A 642 -11.89 12.88 -1.18
CA PHE A 642 -10.85 12.14 -0.46
C PHE A 642 -11.16 12.22 1.04
N GLY A 643 -11.70 11.16 1.62
CA GLY A 643 -12.22 11.21 2.98
C GLY A 643 -13.23 12.35 3.15
N GLY A 644 -13.17 13.06 4.28
CA GLY A 644 -13.99 14.25 4.56
C GLY A 644 -13.55 15.56 3.89
N TYR A 645 -12.58 15.53 2.97
CA TYR A 645 -12.05 16.72 2.26
C TYR A 645 -12.84 17.07 1.00
#